data_AF-A0A812VAH9-F1
#
_entry.id   AF-A0A812VAH9-F1
#
_cell.length_a   1.000
_cell.length_b   1.000
_cell.length_c   1.000
_cell.angle_alpha   90.00
_cell.angle_beta   90.00
_cell.angle_gamma   90.00
#
_symmetry.space_group_name_H-M   'P 1'
#
loop_
_entity.id
_entity.type
_entity.pdbx_description
1 polymer ?
#
loop_
_entity_poly.entity_id
_entity_poly.type
_entity_poly.pdbx_seq_one_letter_code
_entity_poly.pdbx_strand_id
1 'polypeptide(L)'
;MKTSTAGAILAAFAASLYGGVLFPRTPSPADPEVSEISRRFRDEMATSRNLSISCEGQLVRDRDTFFWSLFTDKFGSNPNTPYMWNALPAFGFLLPSPMWNLRHEDAVVLIARRPPEVEYFSFTTFALWIPRRGLQFSSLGDSVNNLNIRETAEGLFAHVVTANQKTWKLVQSALVSSGVPTNAINLAVVPSDIGGLFDDWTHFETVLRLFRFANQSEGDAYLHSHHPVYYIKASHGESFPLPTPAYKERHHMKNVRETILQADFEAHNLKVLKKVGVALARALPPLQPIRLAPLMQQGTQCLGDCPDAAYFGPNILEHSDVIDMLNMSGDAALPANYISFCQCAVVGGFAFLAFLVYVLNSDGDELHLVSMVNHRLLNASIYGSVAVLKSKAATLSKTHMSIRATSLGVTSFDFPKDQFVTWAFTRNPDICEQLGQAVSGCSVVEDSHVESGGYLTYCERVYLNPLTGTGPDWSDLISAWLYRLKLDAMPVLQEMASLPRSLPQAQSVRIFNGSVPLHFAHVLKTGGESLELHLAKQPTPHLSYAPCRAASLAQAWPKTTAPQSCVAASRAVSLALCAANCECCADDVLEAAHSGFRGTILRSPRAHVLSLLSHCHAAHHNTWQRILGDFPQYVAEGILRLTEAACDSHCSFEPDLLEDLRSQLEYPSRPNRTGQVQVIPYFLNWQAHALTCSSSQGSLGQHFRDLSLNESVPSLDAALATLQRFEWVGLTDLFEHSICLLHFQANGSLPASCDCSSSSLKLPKYTHGNKALSPDHLQPDMLARIDAFTAVDAQLFAEALRLLLGRLRHVEEITGASLLRCIPWRRLWRRTRYVPGLWLDSDSYEDGFRM
;
A
#
# COMPACT_ATOMS: atom_id res chain seq x y z
N MET A 1 -6.70 -11.18 -38.04
CA MET A 1 -5.53 -11.01 -38.94
C MET A 1 -4.77 -12.34 -38.98
N LYS A 2 -4.52 -12.91 -40.16
CA LYS A 2 -3.75 -14.16 -40.32
C LYS A 2 -2.26 -13.81 -40.32
N THR A 3 -1.54 -14.21 -39.28
CA THR A 3 -0.07 -14.14 -39.26
C THR A 3 0.47 -15.14 -40.29
N SER A 4 1.25 -14.65 -41.26
CA SER A 4 1.82 -15.49 -42.31
C SER A 4 2.89 -16.42 -41.73
N THR A 5 2.93 -17.65 -42.21
CA THR A 5 3.91 -18.70 -41.87
C THR A 5 5.36 -18.21 -41.98
N ALA A 6 5.61 -17.21 -42.83
CA ALA A 6 6.91 -16.56 -42.98
C ALA A 6 7.35 -15.77 -41.73
N GLY A 7 6.43 -15.13 -40.99
CA GLY A 7 6.75 -14.41 -39.76
C GLY A 7 7.15 -15.34 -38.61
N ALA A 8 6.53 -16.51 -38.52
CA ALA A 8 6.89 -17.53 -37.53
C ALA A 8 8.26 -18.16 -37.85
N ILE A 9 8.57 -18.39 -39.14
CA ILE A 9 9.86 -18.92 -39.58
C ILE A 9 10.97 -17.89 -39.36
N LEU A 10 10.73 -16.60 -39.64
CA LEU A 10 11.72 -15.54 -39.40
C LEU A 10 12.01 -15.35 -37.90
N ALA A 11 11.00 -15.44 -37.05
CA ALA A 11 11.16 -15.39 -35.59
C ALA A 11 11.96 -16.60 -35.06
N ALA A 12 11.70 -17.79 -35.59
CA ALA A 12 12.46 -19.00 -35.25
C ALA A 12 13.92 -18.94 -35.75
N PHE A 13 14.15 -18.38 -36.94
CA PHE A 13 15.50 -18.22 -37.51
C PHE A 13 16.30 -17.13 -36.78
N ALA A 14 15.67 -16.02 -36.41
CA ALA A 14 16.26 -14.98 -35.57
C ALA A 14 16.62 -15.53 -34.17
N ALA A 15 15.76 -16.35 -33.57
CA ALA A 15 16.07 -17.02 -32.30
C ALA A 15 17.27 -17.99 -32.41
N SER A 16 17.46 -18.65 -33.56
CA SER A 16 18.58 -19.57 -33.79
C SER A 16 19.94 -18.88 -34.00
N LEU A 17 19.97 -17.72 -34.65
CA LEU A 17 21.19 -16.96 -34.94
C LEU A 17 21.78 -16.24 -33.71
N TYR A 18 20.96 -15.96 -32.68
CA TYR A 18 21.40 -15.40 -31.40
C TYR A 18 21.73 -16.47 -30.34
N GLY A 19 21.81 -17.74 -30.75
CA GLY A 19 22.07 -18.90 -29.91
C GLY A 19 23.48 -19.01 -29.28
N GLY A 20 24.25 -17.93 -29.20
CA GLY A 20 25.45 -17.88 -28.34
C GLY A 20 25.26 -17.00 -27.10
N VAL A 21 24.29 -16.08 -27.17
CA VAL A 21 24.12 -14.96 -26.22
C VAL A 21 22.81 -15.08 -25.43
N LEU A 22 21.85 -15.89 -25.89
CA LEU A 22 20.55 -16.10 -25.23
C LEU A 22 20.48 -17.35 -24.35
N PHE A 23 21.58 -18.07 -24.16
CA PHE A 23 21.61 -19.29 -23.35
C PHE A 23 22.39 -19.05 -22.06
N PRO A 24 21.78 -18.47 -21.01
CA PRO A 24 22.41 -18.53 -19.71
C PRO A 24 22.59 -20.02 -19.38
N ARG A 25 23.84 -20.46 -19.25
CA ARG A 25 24.12 -21.73 -18.57
C ARG A 25 23.33 -21.71 -17.27
N THR A 26 22.66 -22.80 -16.92
CA THR A 26 22.05 -22.93 -15.60
C THR A 26 23.11 -22.53 -14.58
N PRO A 27 22.87 -21.48 -13.78
CA PRO A 27 23.85 -21.02 -12.82
C PRO A 27 24.24 -22.17 -11.92
N SER A 28 25.51 -22.26 -11.55
CA SER A 28 25.91 -23.18 -10.49
C SER A 28 25.15 -22.82 -9.22
N PRO A 29 24.74 -23.82 -8.40
CA PRO A 29 24.10 -23.54 -7.13
C PRO A 29 25.02 -22.65 -6.27
N ALA A 30 24.45 -21.63 -5.64
CA ALA A 30 25.21 -20.70 -4.80
C ALA A 30 25.72 -21.38 -3.53
N ASP A 31 25.01 -22.41 -3.06
CA ASP A 31 25.41 -23.25 -1.94
C ASP A 31 26.54 -24.23 -2.36
N PRO A 32 27.73 -24.17 -1.75
CA PRO A 32 28.87 -24.99 -2.14
C PRO A 32 28.64 -26.50 -1.98
N GLU A 33 27.90 -26.91 -0.94
CA GLU A 33 27.62 -28.32 -0.66
C GLU A 33 26.61 -28.88 -1.67
N VAL A 34 25.53 -28.13 -1.95
CA VAL A 34 24.56 -28.49 -3.00
C VAL A 34 25.24 -28.55 -4.36
N SER A 35 26.14 -27.61 -4.66
CA SER A 35 26.91 -27.58 -5.91
C SER A 35 27.84 -28.80 -6.06
N GLU A 36 28.52 -29.21 -4.99
CA GLU A 36 29.39 -30.38 -5.00
C GLU A 36 28.60 -31.69 -5.13
N ILE A 37 27.46 -31.82 -4.44
CA ILE A 37 26.58 -32.99 -4.55
C ILE A 37 25.95 -33.06 -5.94
N SER A 38 25.51 -31.92 -6.47
CA SER A 38 25.02 -31.76 -7.84
C SER A 38 26.04 -32.27 -8.87
N ARG A 39 27.33 -31.91 -8.69
CA ARG A 39 28.42 -32.42 -9.52
C ARG A 39 28.57 -33.93 -9.42
N ARG A 40 28.67 -34.49 -8.21
CA ARG A 40 28.79 -35.94 -8.00
C ARG A 40 27.59 -36.72 -8.54
N PHE A 41 26.39 -36.17 -8.42
CA PHE A 41 25.18 -36.76 -8.97
C PHE A 41 25.22 -36.81 -10.50
N ARG A 42 25.70 -35.77 -11.17
CA ARG A 42 25.93 -35.82 -12.62
C ARG A 42 26.96 -36.87 -13.01
N ASP A 43 28.05 -36.98 -12.26
CA ASP A 43 29.09 -37.98 -12.50
C ASP A 43 28.53 -39.41 -12.36
N GLU A 44 27.77 -39.68 -11.30
CA GLU A 44 27.10 -40.96 -11.07
C GLU A 44 26.10 -41.29 -12.19
N MET A 45 25.28 -40.31 -12.58
CA MET A 45 24.30 -40.44 -13.66
C MET A 45 24.96 -40.70 -15.02
N ALA A 46 26.14 -40.13 -15.28
CA ALA A 46 26.90 -40.36 -16.52
C ALA A 46 27.43 -41.80 -16.63
N THR A 47 27.65 -42.48 -15.50
CA THR A 47 28.09 -43.89 -15.47
C THR A 47 26.92 -44.88 -15.45
N SER A 48 25.70 -44.41 -15.17
CA SER A 48 24.51 -45.25 -15.12
C SER A 48 24.13 -45.79 -16.51
N ARG A 49 23.83 -47.09 -16.57
CA ARG A 49 23.33 -47.74 -17.80
C ARG A 49 21.81 -47.59 -17.98
N ASN A 50 21.10 -47.36 -16.87
CA ASN A 50 19.63 -47.42 -16.81
C ASN A 50 18.98 -46.05 -16.66
N LEU A 51 19.76 -45.03 -16.29
CA LEU A 51 19.28 -43.67 -16.08
C LEU A 51 20.18 -42.71 -16.84
N SER A 52 19.60 -41.60 -17.30
CA SER A 52 20.34 -40.50 -17.92
C SER A 52 19.67 -39.18 -17.54
N ILE A 53 20.47 -38.12 -17.39
CA ILE A 53 19.93 -36.76 -17.24
C ILE A 53 19.53 -36.28 -18.63
N SER A 54 18.24 -36.07 -18.86
CA SER A 54 17.74 -35.56 -20.14
C SER A 54 17.87 -34.04 -20.23
N CYS A 55 17.63 -33.35 -19.12
CA CYS A 55 17.83 -31.91 -19.01
C CYS A 55 18.07 -31.48 -17.56
N GLU A 56 18.73 -30.34 -17.43
CA GLU A 56 19.02 -29.66 -16.16
C GLU A 56 18.24 -28.35 -16.10
N GLY A 57 17.73 -28.04 -14.93
CA GLY A 57 17.00 -26.83 -14.61
C GLY A 57 17.31 -26.38 -13.19
N GLN A 58 16.44 -25.55 -12.65
CA GLN A 58 16.62 -24.99 -11.31
C GLN A 58 15.28 -24.65 -10.67
N LEU A 59 15.30 -24.53 -9.34
CA LEU A 59 14.21 -23.95 -8.59
C LEU A 59 14.21 -22.43 -8.82
N VAL A 60 13.14 -21.90 -9.38
CA VAL A 60 13.02 -20.47 -9.73
C VAL A 60 11.80 -19.84 -9.09
N ARG A 61 11.87 -18.55 -8.78
CA ARG A 61 10.68 -17.80 -8.35
C ARG A 61 9.68 -17.71 -9.51
N ASP A 62 8.42 -17.73 -9.15
CA ASP A 62 7.30 -17.49 -10.06
C ASP A 62 7.49 -16.22 -10.89
N ARG A 63 7.92 -15.13 -10.24
CA ARG A 63 8.08 -13.80 -10.84
C ARG A 63 9.24 -13.69 -11.82
N ASP A 64 10.21 -14.61 -11.74
CA ASP A 64 11.39 -14.59 -12.60
C ASP A 64 11.16 -15.30 -13.95
N THR A 65 10.06 -16.03 -14.10
CA THR A 65 9.74 -16.68 -15.36
C THR A 65 8.78 -15.83 -16.17
N PHE A 66 9.05 -15.67 -17.46
CA PHE A 66 8.21 -14.84 -18.35
C PHE A 66 6.75 -15.26 -18.30
N PHE A 67 6.45 -16.56 -18.44
CA PHE A 67 5.08 -17.06 -18.44
C PHE A 67 4.40 -16.82 -17.09
N TRP A 68 5.03 -17.16 -15.95
CA TRP A 68 4.38 -17.00 -14.66
C TRP A 68 4.37 -15.59 -14.15
N SER A 69 5.30 -14.71 -14.54
CA SER A 69 5.21 -13.27 -14.22
C SER A 69 3.87 -12.64 -14.65
N LEU A 70 3.21 -13.22 -15.66
CA LEU A 70 1.86 -12.81 -16.12
C LEU A 70 0.72 -13.32 -15.21
N PHE A 71 1.00 -14.30 -14.34
CA PHE A 71 0.05 -14.98 -13.47
C PHE A 71 0.44 -15.06 -11.99
N THR A 72 1.65 -14.68 -11.59
CA THR A 72 2.17 -14.74 -10.20
C THR A 72 1.29 -13.94 -9.27
N ASP A 73 0.99 -12.72 -9.70
CA ASP A 73 0.01 -11.83 -9.12
C ASP A 73 -1.44 -12.30 -9.42
N LYS A 74 -1.69 -13.58 -9.72
CA LYS A 74 -3.02 -14.19 -9.94
C LYS A 74 -3.27 -15.41 -9.06
N PHE A 75 -2.21 -16.09 -8.62
CA PHE A 75 -2.29 -17.28 -7.75
C PHE A 75 -2.18 -16.96 -6.26
N GLY A 76 -2.23 -15.67 -5.91
CA GLY A 76 -2.14 -15.19 -4.54
C GLY A 76 -0.79 -15.56 -3.90
N SER A 77 0.29 -15.46 -4.66
CA SER A 77 1.66 -15.51 -4.14
C SER A 77 1.85 -14.44 -3.08
N ASN A 78 2.55 -14.79 -2.00
CA ASN A 78 2.82 -13.84 -0.93
C ASN A 78 3.84 -12.79 -1.44
N PRO A 79 3.62 -11.48 -1.26
CA PRO A 79 4.45 -10.45 -1.90
C PRO A 79 5.92 -10.54 -1.53
N ASN A 80 6.20 -10.95 -0.29
CA ASN A 80 7.54 -11.06 0.31
C ASN A 80 8.08 -12.51 0.30
N THR A 81 7.27 -13.49 -0.11
CA THR A 81 7.63 -14.92 -0.17
C THR A 81 7.02 -15.53 -1.44
N PRO A 82 7.58 -15.22 -2.62
CA PRO A 82 7.08 -15.74 -3.89
C PRO A 82 7.11 -17.27 -3.89
N TYR A 83 6.19 -17.89 -4.62
CA TYR A 83 6.28 -19.32 -4.87
C TYR A 83 7.52 -19.60 -5.71
N MET A 84 8.15 -20.74 -5.45
CA MET A 84 9.19 -21.26 -6.32
C MET A 84 8.75 -22.57 -6.95
N TRP A 85 9.33 -22.94 -8.09
CA TRP A 85 8.93 -24.12 -8.84
C TRP A 85 10.14 -24.79 -9.44
N ASN A 86 10.01 -26.09 -9.64
CA ASN A 86 10.97 -26.88 -10.41
C ASN A 86 10.88 -26.50 -11.89
N ALA A 87 11.67 -25.52 -12.34
CA ALA A 87 11.70 -25.10 -13.73
C ALA A 87 12.72 -25.90 -14.53
N LEU A 88 12.20 -26.63 -15.52
CA LEU A 88 12.97 -27.40 -16.49
C LEU A 88 12.84 -26.73 -17.88
N PRO A 89 13.81 -26.92 -18.80
CA PRO A 89 13.70 -26.41 -20.16
C PRO A 89 12.46 -26.98 -20.88
N ALA A 90 11.56 -26.12 -21.36
CA ALA A 90 10.34 -26.52 -22.06
C ALA A 90 10.64 -27.21 -23.40
N PHE A 91 9.95 -28.31 -23.76
CA PHE A 91 10.07 -28.96 -25.09
C PHE A 91 11.50 -29.27 -25.56
N GLY A 92 12.46 -29.39 -24.65
CA GLY A 92 13.88 -29.53 -25.00
C GLY A 92 14.57 -28.24 -25.50
N PHE A 93 13.95 -27.05 -25.37
CA PHE A 93 14.52 -25.76 -25.75
C PHE A 93 14.20 -24.55 -24.81
N LEU A 94 15.23 -23.70 -24.69
CA LEU A 94 15.29 -22.24 -24.45
C LEU A 94 14.62 -21.57 -23.25
N LEU A 95 13.39 -21.90 -22.84
CA LEU A 95 12.70 -21.16 -21.78
C LEU A 95 12.44 -22.04 -20.55
N PRO A 96 12.78 -21.57 -19.32
CA PRO A 96 12.44 -22.28 -18.10
C PRO A 96 10.92 -22.39 -17.98
N SER A 97 10.42 -23.62 -17.93
CA SER A 97 9.02 -23.95 -17.72
C SER A 97 8.88 -24.74 -16.43
N PRO A 98 8.00 -24.32 -15.50
CA PRO A 98 7.69 -25.13 -14.33
C PRO A 98 6.76 -26.30 -14.66
N MET A 99 6.21 -26.31 -15.88
CA MET A 99 5.41 -27.39 -16.41
C MET A 99 6.32 -28.39 -17.13
N TRP A 100 6.27 -29.64 -16.69
CA TRP A 100 7.00 -30.74 -17.32
C TRP A 100 6.09 -31.96 -17.45
N ASN A 101 6.36 -32.78 -18.47
CA ASN A 101 5.62 -34.01 -18.72
C ASN A 101 6.48 -35.18 -18.24
N LEU A 102 5.92 -36.02 -17.39
CA LEU A 102 6.62 -37.17 -16.82
C LEU A 102 6.17 -38.45 -17.53
N ARG A 103 7.11 -39.25 -18.07
CA ARG A 103 6.80 -40.61 -18.53
C ARG A 103 6.69 -41.57 -17.35
N HIS A 104 6.04 -42.71 -17.56
CA HIS A 104 5.77 -43.67 -16.49
C HIS A 104 7.04 -44.14 -15.78
N GLU A 105 8.15 -44.28 -16.52
CA GLU A 105 9.44 -44.73 -16.02
C GLU A 105 10.38 -43.59 -15.58
N ASP A 106 10.04 -42.33 -15.83
CA ASP A 106 10.95 -41.20 -15.58
C ASP A 106 10.87 -40.69 -14.14
N ALA A 107 11.78 -39.79 -13.81
CA ALA A 107 11.77 -39.08 -12.53
C ALA A 107 12.16 -37.61 -12.70
N VAL A 108 11.73 -36.76 -11.76
CA VAL A 108 12.28 -35.42 -11.56
C VAL A 108 12.95 -35.37 -10.19
N VAL A 109 14.15 -34.82 -10.12
CA VAL A 109 14.96 -34.75 -8.90
C VAL A 109 15.34 -33.31 -8.61
N LEU A 110 14.94 -32.80 -7.44
CA LEU A 110 15.42 -31.55 -6.87
C LEU A 110 16.45 -31.88 -5.78
N ILE A 111 17.60 -31.22 -5.79
CA ILE A 111 18.58 -31.26 -4.69
C ILE A 111 18.65 -29.85 -4.11
N ALA A 112 18.39 -29.69 -2.81
CA ALA A 112 18.28 -28.36 -2.22
C ALA A 112 18.69 -28.36 -0.75
N ARG A 113 18.80 -27.14 -0.19
CA ARG A 113 18.83 -26.94 1.25
C ARG A 113 17.44 -26.53 1.73
N ARG A 114 17.11 -26.88 2.97
CA ARG A 114 15.96 -26.34 3.68
C ARG A 114 15.95 -24.82 3.56
N PRO A 115 14.78 -24.20 3.35
CA PRO A 115 14.66 -22.75 3.54
C PRO A 115 15.21 -22.34 4.91
N PRO A 116 15.79 -21.13 5.04
CA PRO A 116 16.11 -20.55 6.36
C PRO A 116 14.85 -20.47 7.22
N GLU A 117 14.99 -20.15 8.51
CA GLU A 117 13.87 -20.17 9.45
C GLU A 117 12.66 -19.39 8.90
N VAL A 118 11.54 -20.11 8.72
CA VAL A 118 10.27 -19.62 8.18
C VAL A 118 9.13 -20.13 9.05
N GLU A 119 8.03 -19.39 9.11
CA GLU A 119 6.82 -19.87 9.78
C GLU A 119 6.25 -21.11 9.08
N TYR A 120 6.34 -21.14 7.75
CA TYR A 120 5.84 -22.27 6.98
C TYR A 120 6.55 -22.44 5.62
N PHE A 121 6.78 -23.71 5.25
CA PHE A 121 7.04 -24.06 3.85
C PHE A 121 6.49 -25.44 3.49
N SER A 122 6.22 -25.64 2.20
CA SER A 122 5.91 -26.96 1.66
C SER A 122 6.34 -27.14 0.21
N PHE A 123 6.69 -28.36 -0.15
CA PHE A 123 6.82 -28.86 -1.51
C PHE A 123 5.60 -29.71 -1.83
N THR A 124 4.82 -29.29 -2.82
CA THR A 124 3.62 -29.99 -3.26
C THR A 124 3.69 -30.23 -4.75
N THR A 125 3.49 -31.48 -5.17
CA THR A 125 3.44 -31.85 -6.58
C THR A 125 2.00 -31.83 -7.06
N PHE A 126 1.75 -31.15 -8.18
CA PHE A 126 0.44 -31.02 -8.79
C PHE A 126 0.40 -31.63 -10.19
N ALA A 127 -0.73 -32.22 -10.56
CA ALA A 127 -1.17 -32.36 -11.94
C ALA A 127 -1.87 -31.06 -12.35
N LEU A 128 -1.15 -30.23 -13.11
CA LEU A 128 -1.59 -28.88 -13.46
C LEU A 128 -2.63 -28.91 -14.58
N TRP A 129 -2.27 -29.52 -15.72
CA TRP A 129 -3.08 -29.52 -16.93
C TRP A 129 -3.12 -30.90 -17.57
N ILE A 130 -4.33 -31.37 -17.87
CA ILE A 130 -4.60 -32.62 -18.58
C ILE A 130 -5.33 -32.23 -19.88
N PRO A 131 -4.71 -32.29 -21.07
CA PRO A 131 -5.28 -31.85 -22.34
C PRO A 131 -6.76 -32.21 -22.57
N ARG A 132 -7.18 -33.41 -22.20
CA ARG A 132 -8.57 -33.87 -22.38
C ARG A 132 -9.54 -33.42 -21.28
N ARG A 133 -9.03 -33.05 -20.10
CA ARG A 133 -9.83 -32.67 -18.92
C ARG A 133 -9.66 -31.21 -18.52
N GLY A 134 -8.82 -30.45 -19.23
CA GLY A 134 -8.52 -29.06 -18.94
C GLY A 134 -7.55 -28.88 -17.77
N LEU A 135 -7.56 -27.67 -17.20
CA LEU A 135 -6.76 -27.30 -16.04
C LEU A 135 -7.42 -27.92 -14.79
N GLN A 136 -6.68 -28.77 -14.07
CA GLN A 136 -7.20 -29.46 -12.88
C GLN A 136 -6.57 -28.90 -11.59
N PHE A 137 -5.29 -28.49 -11.65
CA PHE A 137 -4.52 -27.98 -10.50
C PHE A 137 -4.65 -28.88 -9.26
N SER A 138 -4.34 -30.16 -9.45
CA SER A 138 -4.66 -31.22 -8.49
C SER A 138 -3.43 -31.72 -7.76
N SER A 139 -3.39 -31.66 -6.41
CA SER A 139 -2.27 -32.27 -5.67
C SER A 139 -2.24 -33.79 -5.90
N LEU A 140 -1.04 -34.38 -5.91
CA LEU A 140 -0.85 -35.82 -6.14
C LEU A 140 -0.61 -36.63 -4.86
N GLY A 141 -0.63 -35.98 -3.71
CA GLY A 141 -0.42 -36.57 -2.39
C GLY A 141 -0.15 -35.47 -1.36
N ASP A 142 0.14 -35.87 -0.12
CA ASP A 142 0.49 -34.95 0.96
C ASP A 142 1.78 -34.17 0.68
N SER A 143 1.82 -32.90 1.11
CA SER A 143 2.99 -32.04 0.94
C SER A 143 4.16 -32.48 1.83
N VAL A 144 5.38 -32.34 1.30
CA VAL A 144 6.59 -32.38 2.11
C VAL A 144 6.79 -31.00 2.74
N ASN A 145 6.70 -30.87 4.04
CA ASN A 145 6.63 -29.58 4.74
C ASN A 145 7.61 -29.48 5.92
N ASN A 146 7.62 -28.34 6.59
CA ASN A 146 8.48 -28.07 7.74
C ASN A 146 8.41 -29.12 8.87
N LEU A 147 7.31 -29.86 9.03
CA LEU A 147 7.16 -30.90 10.07
C LEU A 147 7.58 -32.30 9.63
N ASN A 148 7.62 -32.58 8.33
CA ASN A 148 7.81 -33.95 7.83
C ASN A 148 8.96 -34.12 6.83
N ILE A 149 9.64 -33.02 6.46
CA ILE A 149 10.79 -33.07 5.58
C ILE A 149 11.89 -33.96 6.14
N ARG A 150 12.47 -34.78 5.26
CA ARG A 150 13.64 -35.59 5.53
C ARG A 150 14.87 -34.87 5.03
N GLU A 151 15.79 -34.55 5.93
CA GLU A 151 16.98 -33.72 5.65
C GLU A 151 18.14 -34.07 6.60
N THR A 152 19.35 -33.58 6.29
CA THR A 152 20.50 -33.66 7.20
C THR A 152 20.41 -32.60 8.32
N ALA A 153 21.33 -32.65 9.29
CA ALA A 153 21.39 -31.64 10.35
C ALA A 153 21.63 -30.22 9.80
N GLU A 154 22.34 -30.14 8.67
CA GLU A 154 22.65 -28.91 7.94
C GLU A 154 21.52 -28.50 6.97
N GLY A 155 20.44 -29.28 6.88
CA GLY A 155 19.26 -29.01 6.07
C GLY A 155 19.37 -29.47 4.61
N LEU A 156 20.37 -30.25 4.23
CA LEU A 156 20.46 -30.80 2.87
C LEU A 156 19.39 -31.88 2.65
N PHE A 157 18.72 -31.85 1.49
CA PHE A 157 17.78 -32.91 1.10
C PHE A 157 17.69 -33.10 -0.42
N ALA A 158 17.11 -34.22 -0.83
CA ALA A 158 16.64 -34.45 -2.19
C ALA A 158 15.12 -34.70 -2.20
N HIS A 159 14.44 -34.20 -3.23
CA HIS A 159 13.02 -34.42 -3.49
C HIS A 159 12.87 -35.08 -4.86
N VAL A 160 12.33 -36.30 -4.87
CA VAL A 160 12.22 -37.15 -6.06
C VAL A 160 10.76 -37.36 -6.40
N VAL A 161 10.38 -36.98 -7.61
CA VAL A 161 9.03 -37.21 -8.16
C VAL A 161 9.09 -38.34 -9.18
N THR A 162 8.36 -39.44 -8.95
CA THR A 162 8.28 -40.56 -9.90
C THR A 162 7.05 -41.44 -9.66
N ALA A 163 6.62 -42.18 -10.69
CA ALA A 163 5.60 -43.21 -10.58
C ALA A 163 6.17 -44.63 -10.49
N ASN A 164 7.48 -44.81 -10.65
CA ASN A 164 8.08 -46.13 -10.86
C ASN A 164 9.01 -46.56 -9.73
N GLN A 165 8.74 -47.75 -9.19
CA GLN A 165 9.46 -48.35 -8.07
C GLN A 165 10.92 -48.70 -8.41
N LYS A 166 11.21 -49.11 -9.65
CA LYS A 166 12.59 -49.39 -10.11
C LYS A 166 13.35 -48.10 -10.34
N THR A 167 12.74 -47.10 -10.99
CA THR A 167 13.32 -45.76 -11.16
C THR A 167 13.65 -45.14 -9.80
N TRP A 168 12.72 -45.19 -8.85
CA TRP A 168 12.95 -44.72 -7.47
C TRP A 168 14.20 -45.35 -6.85
N LYS A 169 14.32 -46.69 -6.88
CA LYS A 169 15.48 -47.39 -6.30
C LYS A 169 16.80 -46.99 -6.96
N LEU A 170 16.81 -46.87 -8.29
CA LEU A 170 18.01 -46.47 -9.04
C LEU A 170 18.41 -45.02 -8.74
N VAL A 171 17.45 -44.09 -8.74
CA VAL A 171 17.68 -42.68 -8.41
C VAL A 171 18.13 -42.53 -6.95
N GLN A 172 17.48 -43.23 -6.02
CA GLN A 172 17.86 -43.23 -4.61
C GLN A 172 19.30 -43.73 -4.43
N SER A 173 19.68 -44.82 -5.10
CA SER A 173 21.06 -45.34 -5.06
C SER A 173 22.05 -44.31 -5.59
N ALA A 174 21.74 -43.65 -6.72
CA ALA A 174 22.61 -42.62 -7.30
C ALA A 174 22.79 -41.41 -6.37
N LEU A 175 21.70 -40.95 -5.73
CA LEU A 175 21.74 -39.87 -4.74
C LEU A 175 22.61 -40.24 -3.53
N VAL A 176 22.49 -41.48 -3.03
CA VAL A 176 23.32 -41.98 -1.92
C VAL A 176 24.79 -42.04 -2.31
N SER A 177 25.12 -42.57 -3.48
CA SER A 177 26.50 -42.58 -4.02
C SER A 177 27.08 -41.15 -4.15
N SER A 178 26.22 -40.17 -4.42
CA SER A 178 26.60 -38.76 -4.58
C SER A 178 26.81 -38.03 -3.24
N GLY A 179 26.44 -38.66 -2.12
CA GLY A 179 26.60 -38.13 -0.78
C GLY A 179 25.32 -37.67 -0.09
N VAL A 180 24.14 -37.87 -0.68
CA VAL A 180 22.85 -37.57 -0.02
C VAL A 180 22.44 -38.74 0.88
N PRO A 181 22.35 -38.57 2.21
CA PRO A 181 21.95 -39.66 3.10
C PRO A 181 20.56 -40.21 2.77
N THR A 182 20.33 -41.52 2.93
CA THR A 182 19.04 -42.15 2.60
C THR A 182 17.86 -41.53 3.38
N ASN A 183 18.11 -41.11 4.62
CA ASN A 183 17.13 -40.42 5.47
C ASN A 183 16.95 -38.94 5.15
N ALA A 184 17.58 -38.41 4.10
CA ALA A 184 17.42 -37.06 3.57
C ALA A 184 16.79 -37.04 2.15
N ILE A 185 16.25 -38.18 1.69
CA ILE A 185 15.59 -38.31 0.38
C ILE A 185 14.07 -38.42 0.60
N ASN A 186 13.34 -37.49 -0.01
CA ASN A 186 11.89 -37.38 0.03
C ASN A 186 11.31 -37.89 -1.30
N LEU A 187 10.31 -38.77 -1.25
CA LEU A 187 9.63 -39.31 -2.42
C LEU A 187 8.24 -38.69 -2.54
N ALA A 188 7.96 -38.05 -3.67
CA ALA A 188 6.62 -37.68 -4.11
C ALA A 188 6.17 -38.66 -5.20
N VAL A 189 5.17 -39.48 -4.86
CA VAL A 189 4.65 -40.49 -5.78
C VAL A 189 3.69 -39.83 -6.76
N VAL A 190 3.88 -40.09 -8.06
CA VAL A 190 2.84 -39.83 -9.07
C VAL A 190 2.01 -41.10 -9.22
N PRO A 191 0.73 -41.11 -8.82
CA PRO A 191 -0.07 -42.34 -8.86
C PRO A 191 -0.31 -42.80 -10.30
N SER A 192 0.08 -44.02 -10.62
CA SER A 192 -0.08 -44.60 -11.96
C SER A 192 -1.46 -45.21 -12.20
N ASP A 193 -2.22 -45.49 -11.15
CA ASP A 193 -3.55 -46.10 -11.18
C ASP A 193 -4.66 -45.08 -11.49
N ILE A 194 -4.40 -43.78 -11.35
CA ILE A 194 -5.30 -42.71 -11.78
C ILE A 194 -5.29 -42.66 -13.32
N GLY A 195 -6.25 -43.38 -13.90
CA GLY A 195 -6.37 -43.54 -15.36
C GLY A 195 -6.34 -42.20 -16.11
N GLY A 196 -5.44 -42.13 -17.10
CA GLY A 196 -5.26 -40.97 -17.98
C GLY A 196 -4.08 -40.05 -17.63
N LEU A 197 -3.49 -40.12 -16.42
CA LEU A 197 -2.38 -39.21 -16.07
C LEU A 197 -1.20 -39.32 -17.03
N PHE A 198 -0.77 -40.53 -17.37
CA PHE A 198 0.35 -40.75 -18.29
C PHE A 198 -0.07 -40.80 -19.78
N ASP A 199 -1.33 -41.09 -20.07
CA ASP A 199 -1.83 -41.23 -21.45
C ASP A 199 -2.23 -39.90 -22.08
N ASP A 200 -2.58 -38.90 -21.27
CA ASP A 200 -3.15 -37.64 -21.75
C ASP A 200 -2.11 -36.51 -21.86
N TRP A 201 -0.80 -36.77 -21.80
CA TRP A 201 0.23 -35.72 -21.81
C TRP A 201 0.03 -34.69 -20.67
N THR A 202 -0.18 -35.23 -19.46
CA THR A 202 -0.40 -34.42 -18.26
C THR A 202 0.85 -33.64 -17.91
N HIS A 203 0.66 -32.35 -17.68
CA HIS A 203 1.71 -31.47 -17.19
C HIS A 203 1.69 -31.46 -15.67
N PHE A 204 2.86 -31.74 -15.11
CA PHE A 204 3.10 -31.72 -13.69
C PHE A 204 3.94 -30.52 -13.31
N GLU A 205 3.83 -30.12 -12.05
CA GLU A 205 4.71 -29.15 -11.42
C GLU A 205 4.97 -29.52 -9.97
N THR A 206 6.02 -28.96 -9.38
CA THR A 206 6.25 -29.00 -7.94
C THR A 206 6.46 -27.59 -7.46
N VAL A 207 5.62 -27.18 -6.51
CA VAL A 207 5.58 -25.84 -5.96
C VAL A 207 6.21 -25.85 -4.58
N LEU A 208 7.25 -25.05 -4.39
CA LEU A 208 7.72 -24.61 -3.08
C LEU A 208 6.89 -23.40 -2.67
N ARG A 209 6.04 -23.60 -1.67
CA ARG A 209 5.32 -22.54 -0.97
C ARG A 209 6.16 -22.11 0.22
N LEU A 210 6.41 -20.80 0.34
CA LEU A 210 7.13 -20.20 1.45
C LEU A 210 6.23 -19.18 2.14
N PHE A 211 6.40 -19.05 3.45
CA PHE A 211 5.73 -18.01 4.21
C PHE A 211 6.59 -17.48 5.36
N ARG A 212 6.80 -16.16 5.33
CA ARG A 212 7.50 -15.31 6.31
C ARG A 212 8.83 -15.89 6.81
N PHE A 213 9.92 -15.40 6.23
CA PHE A 213 11.26 -15.60 6.79
C PHE A 213 11.38 -14.89 8.14
N ALA A 214 12.02 -15.53 9.11
CA ALA A 214 12.45 -14.89 10.36
C ALA A 214 13.48 -13.78 10.07
N ASN A 215 14.37 -14.02 9.09
CA ASN A 215 15.31 -13.05 8.56
C ASN A 215 15.11 -12.88 7.04
N GLN A 216 14.59 -11.72 6.61
CA GLN A 216 14.31 -11.47 5.20
C GLN A 216 15.57 -11.49 4.33
N SER A 217 16.73 -11.05 4.83
CA SER A 217 17.98 -11.06 4.06
C SER A 217 18.48 -12.47 3.76
N GLU A 218 18.35 -13.38 4.73
CA GLU A 218 18.65 -14.81 4.51
C GLU A 218 17.64 -15.44 3.55
N GLY A 219 16.36 -15.07 3.68
CA GLY A 219 15.32 -15.47 2.76
C GLY A 219 15.60 -15.05 1.32
N ASP A 220 15.99 -13.79 1.11
CA ASP A 220 16.35 -13.29 -0.20
C ASP A 220 17.58 -14.02 -0.75
N ALA A 221 18.60 -14.31 0.07
CA ALA A 221 19.74 -15.11 -0.35
C ALA A 221 19.32 -16.53 -0.77
N TYR A 222 18.40 -17.16 -0.03
CA TYR A 222 17.84 -18.46 -0.37
C TYR A 222 17.07 -18.44 -1.70
N LEU A 223 16.26 -17.41 -1.94
CA LEU A 223 15.49 -17.28 -3.17
C LEU A 223 16.38 -17.13 -4.43
N HIS A 224 17.65 -16.74 -4.26
CA HIS A 224 18.65 -16.62 -5.34
C HIS A 224 19.72 -17.72 -5.29
N SER A 225 19.49 -18.82 -4.57
CA SER A 225 20.48 -19.89 -4.37
C SER A 225 20.65 -20.83 -5.58
N HIS A 226 19.76 -20.77 -6.57
CA HIS A 226 19.81 -21.57 -7.80
C HIS A 226 19.86 -23.10 -7.55
N HIS A 227 18.97 -23.63 -6.69
CA HIS A 227 18.90 -25.07 -6.41
C HIS A 227 18.66 -25.91 -7.68
N PRO A 228 19.46 -26.96 -7.95
CA PRO A 228 19.42 -27.69 -9.21
C PRO A 228 18.25 -28.68 -9.29
N VAL A 229 17.65 -28.77 -10.48
CA VAL A 229 16.56 -29.69 -10.81
C VAL A 229 16.96 -30.53 -12.01
N TYR A 230 16.71 -31.83 -11.97
CA TYR A 230 17.06 -32.78 -13.04
C TYR A 230 15.83 -33.51 -13.54
N TYR A 231 15.65 -33.55 -14.86
CA TYR A 231 14.76 -34.53 -15.48
C TYR A 231 15.55 -35.79 -15.80
N ILE A 232 15.16 -36.90 -15.18
CA ILE A 232 15.80 -38.20 -15.31
C ILE A 232 15.01 -39.07 -16.25
N LYS A 233 15.65 -39.44 -17.36
CA LYS A 233 15.14 -40.40 -18.34
C LYS A 233 15.60 -41.81 -17.97
N ALA A 234 14.65 -42.69 -17.70
CA ALA A 234 14.94 -44.11 -17.50
C ALA A 234 14.91 -44.87 -18.83
N SER A 235 15.83 -45.84 -18.99
CA SER A 235 15.98 -46.67 -20.19
C SER A 235 15.66 -48.15 -19.94
N HIS A 236 15.28 -48.54 -18.72
CA HIS A 236 15.03 -49.95 -18.38
C HIS A 236 13.73 -50.52 -18.95
N GLY A 237 12.81 -49.71 -19.48
CA GLY A 237 11.57 -50.13 -20.14
C GLY A 237 10.50 -50.80 -19.26
N GLU A 238 10.85 -51.19 -18.03
CA GLU A 238 9.92 -51.81 -17.07
C GLU A 238 9.03 -50.79 -16.35
N SER A 239 7.71 -50.99 -16.37
CA SER A 239 6.76 -50.25 -15.54
C SER A 239 6.46 -51.04 -14.26
N PHE A 240 6.99 -50.57 -13.12
CA PHE A 240 6.63 -51.07 -11.80
C PHE A 240 5.98 -49.94 -11.02
N PRO A 241 4.65 -49.83 -11.02
CA PRO A 241 3.97 -48.72 -10.37
C PRO A 241 4.27 -48.67 -8.87
N LEU A 242 4.53 -47.47 -8.36
CA LEU A 242 4.52 -47.20 -6.92
C LEU A 242 3.08 -47.22 -6.40
N PRO A 243 2.85 -47.66 -5.16
CA PRO A 243 1.51 -47.62 -4.57
C PRO A 243 1.06 -46.17 -4.40
N THR A 244 -0.21 -45.92 -4.72
CA THR A 244 -0.85 -44.61 -4.54
C THR A 244 -0.82 -44.22 -3.07
N PRO A 245 -0.24 -43.06 -2.71
CA PRO A 245 -0.21 -42.62 -1.34
C PRO A 245 -1.63 -42.30 -0.87
N ALA A 246 -2.02 -42.86 0.28
CA ALA A 246 -3.21 -42.41 0.97
C ALA A 246 -2.95 -41.03 1.57
N TYR A 247 -3.90 -40.10 1.43
CA TYR A 247 -3.85 -38.84 2.17
C TYR A 247 -3.95 -39.12 3.67
N LYS A 248 -3.13 -38.42 4.45
CA LYS A 248 -3.27 -38.42 5.91
C LYS A 248 -4.62 -37.86 6.33
N GLU A 249 -5.16 -38.39 7.42
CA GLU A 249 -6.35 -37.85 8.05
C GLU A 249 -6.08 -36.42 8.55
N ARG A 250 -7.00 -35.51 8.24
CA ARG A 250 -6.95 -34.13 8.74
C ARG A 250 -7.49 -33.98 10.15
N HIS A 251 -8.36 -34.91 10.55
CA HIS A 251 -8.94 -34.95 11.88
C HIS A 251 -8.00 -35.65 12.85
N HIS A 252 -7.93 -35.14 14.08
CA HIS A 252 -7.23 -35.78 15.19
C HIS A 252 -7.94 -35.43 16.49
N MET A 253 -8.02 -36.37 17.44
CA MET A 253 -8.85 -36.20 18.65
C MET A 253 -8.44 -35.01 19.53
N LYS A 254 -7.18 -34.57 19.44
CA LYS A 254 -6.68 -33.39 20.15
C LYS A 254 -6.80 -32.09 19.34
N ASN A 255 -7.36 -32.14 18.14
CA ASN A 255 -7.65 -30.92 17.38
C ASN A 255 -8.68 -30.10 18.15
N VAL A 256 -8.45 -28.79 18.21
CA VAL A 256 -9.44 -27.87 18.73
C VAL A 256 -10.57 -27.81 17.70
N ARG A 257 -11.76 -28.26 18.10
CA ARG A 257 -12.99 -28.01 17.36
C ARG A 257 -13.47 -26.62 17.71
N GLU A 258 -13.20 -25.67 16.84
CA GLU A 258 -13.51 -24.26 17.07
C GLU A 258 -15.02 -24.01 17.14
N THR A 259 -15.85 -24.92 16.63
CA THR A 259 -17.32 -24.84 16.73
C THR A 259 -17.85 -24.60 18.15
N ILE A 260 -17.13 -25.03 19.19
CA ILE A 260 -17.50 -24.74 20.59
C ILE A 260 -17.35 -23.26 20.96
N LEU A 261 -16.54 -22.51 20.21
CA LEU A 261 -16.24 -21.08 20.40
C LEU A 261 -17.20 -20.17 19.62
N GLN A 262 -18.16 -20.72 18.87
CA GLN A 262 -19.03 -19.96 17.98
C GLN A 262 -19.80 -18.86 18.73
N ALA A 263 -20.32 -19.17 19.91
CA ALA A 263 -21.03 -18.21 20.75
C ALA A 263 -20.12 -17.10 21.28
N ASP A 264 -18.88 -17.43 21.68
CA ASP A 264 -17.91 -16.46 22.17
C ASP A 264 -17.43 -15.53 21.03
N PHE A 265 -17.24 -16.08 19.83
CA PHE A 265 -16.90 -15.31 18.64
C PHE A 265 -18.02 -14.35 18.24
N GLU A 266 -19.29 -14.78 18.32
CA GLU A 266 -20.47 -13.94 18.15
C GLU A 266 -20.52 -12.79 19.15
N ALA A 267 -20.30 -13.09 20.43
CA ALA A 267 -20.27 -12.09 21.50
C ALA A 267 -19.12 -11.07 21.31
N HIS A 268 -17.93 -11.53 20.90
CA HIS A 268 -16.79 -10.67 20.56
C HIS A 268 -17.15 -9.69 19.44
N ASN A 269 -17.73 -10.20 18.35
CA ASN A 269 -18.14 -9.39 17.21
C ASN A 269 -19.14 -8.29 17.58
N LEU A 270 -20.17 -8.62 18.37
CA LEU A 270 -21.15 -7.64 18.85
C LEU A 270 -20.48 -6.55 19.72
N LYS A 271 -19.54 -6.94 20.58
CA LYS A 271 -18.77 -6.01 21.42
C LYS A 271 -17.91 -5.08 20.58
N VAL A 272 -17.23 -5.60 19.55
CA VAL A 272 -16.40 -4.79 18.64
C VAL A 272 -17.26 -3.82 17.85
N LEU A 273 -18.38 -4.25 17.26
CA LEU A 273 -19.28 -3.35 16.54
C LEU A 273 -19.78 -2.21 17.43
N LYS A 274 -20.15 -2.48 18.69
CA LYS A 274 -20.52 -1.43 19.65
C LYS A 274 -19.38 -0.43 19.87
N LYS A 275 -18.14 -0.90 20.07
CA LYS A 275 -16.96 -0.03 20.23
C LYS A 275 -16.69 0.80 18.97
N VAL A 276 -16.81 0.20 17.79
CA VAL A 276 -16.64 0.87 16.50
C VAL A 276 -17.67 1.99 16.33
N GLY A 277 -18.94 1.73 16.64
CA GLY A 277 -20.00 2.75 16.60
C GLY A 277 -19.70 3.94 17.51
N VAL A 278 -19.26 3.68 18.75
CA VAL A 278 -18.84 4.74 19.69
C VAL A 278 -17.62 5.50 19.15
N ALA A 279 -16.58 4.78 18.69
CA ALA A 279 -15.35 5.38 18.20
C ALA A 279 -15.56 6.30 17.00
N LEU A 280 -16.49 5.94 16.12
CA LEU A 280 -16.84 6.73 14.94
C LEU A 280 -17.97 7.74 15.19
N ALA A 281 -18.53 7.79 16.40
CA ALA A 281 -19.75 8.54 16.72
C ALA A 281 -20.88 8.26 15.71
N ARG A 282 -21.15 6.99 15.42
CA ARG A 282 -22.19 6.52 14.50
C ARG A 282 -23.06 5.46 15.15
N ALA A 283 -24.36 5.52 14.91
CA ALA A 283 -25.25 4.45 15.31
C ALA A 283 -25.19 3.38 14.22
N LEU A 284 -24.52 2.26 14.52
CA LEU A 284 -24.46 1.15 13.58
C LEU A 284 -25.84 0.47 13.53
N PRO A 285 -26.43 0.25 12.33
CA PRO A 285 -27.63 -0.56 12.23
C PRO A 285 -27.34 -2.01 12.63
N PRO A 286 -28.36 -2.86 12.80
CA PRO A 286 -28.15 -4.30 12.86
C PRO A 286 -27.43 -4.77 11.59
N LEU A 287 -26.20 -5.26 11.73
CA LEU A 287 -25.37 -5.72 10.61
C LEU A 287 -25.34 -7.23 10.61
N GLN A 288 -25.56 -7.83 9.44
CA GLN A 288 -25.30 -9.24 9.22
C GLN A 288 -23.89 -9.40 8.66
N PRO A 289 -23.02 -10.21 9.30
CA PRO A 289 -21.70 -10.49 8.78
C PRO A 289 -21.82 -11.31 7.49
N ILE A 290 -20.91 -11.05 6.57
CA ILE A 290 -20.65 -11.93 5.45
C ILE A 290 -19.72 -13.01 5.97
N ARG A 291 -20.24 -14.23 6.09
CA ARG A 291 -19.47 -15.40 6.53
C ARG A 291 -18.70 -15.95 5.34
N LEU A 292 -17.39 -16.15 5.50
CA LEU A 292 -16.63 -16.88 4.50
C LEU A 292 -17.05 -18.36 4.54
N ALA A 293 -17.32 -18.96 3.39
CA ALA A 293 -17.55 -20.39 3.26
C ALA A 293 -16.26 -21.11 2.87
N PRO A 294 -16.14 -22.40 3.22
CA PRO A 294 -15.09 -23.24 2.66
C PRO A 294 -15.20 -23.20 1.14
N LEU A 295 -14.10 -22.89 0.46
CA LEU A 295 -14.05 -22.82 -1.01
C LEU A 295 -14.12 -24.21 -1.67
N MET A 296 -14.19 -25.27 -0.87
CA MET A 296 -14.28 -26.66 -1.31
C MET A 296 -15.37 -27.34 -0.49
N GLN A 297 -16.59 -27.32 -1.02
CA GLN A 297 -17.75 -28.02 -0.46
C GLN A 297 -17.90 -29.39 -1.12
N GLN A 298 -18.18 -30.39 -0.29
CA GLN A 298 -18.63 -31.75 -0.62
C GLN A 298 -17.55 -32.83 -0.82
N GLY A 299 -16.97 -33.31 0.29
CA GLY A 299 -16.92 -34.74 0.65
C GLY A 299 -16.17 -35.76 -0.24
N THR A 300 -15.76 -35.41 -1.45
CA THR A 300 -14.86 -36.21 -2.28
C THR A 300 -13.44 -35.75 -2.00
N GLN A 301 -12.56 -36.68 -1.61
CA GLN A 301 -11.10 -36.52 -1.63
C GLN A 301 -10.65 -36.28 -3.07
N CYS A 302 -10.93 -35.10 -3.60
CA CYS A 302 -10.52 -34.73 -4.94
C CYS A 302 -9.02 -34.44 -4.90
N LEU A 303 -8.29 -35.03 -5.84
CA LEU A 303 -6.99 -34.52 -6.26
C LEU A 303 -7.25 -33.06 -6.68
N GLY A 304 -6.86 -32.09 -5.85
CA GLY A 304 -7.39 -30.71 -5.94
C GLY A 304 -7.18 -29.91 -4.67
N ASP A 305 -7.23 -30.58 -3.52
CA ASP A 305 -6.92 -29.93 -2.25
C ASP A 305 -5.43 -29.64 -2.16
N CYS A 306 -5.04 -28.45 -1.68
CA CYS A 306 -3.73 -28.34 -1.05
C CYS A 306 -3.83 -29.12 0.27
N PRO A 307 -3.17 -30.28 0.41
CA PRO A 307 -3.35 -31.16 1.56
C PRO A 307 -2.83 -30.55 2.85
N ASP A 308 -2.15 -29.41 2.76
CA ASP A 308 -1.55 -28.63 3.82
C ASP A 308 -2.40 -27.42 4.28
N ALA A 309 -3.58 -27.20 3.67
CA ALA A 309 -4.37 -25.99 3.91
C ALA A 309 -5.89 -26.21 3.89
N ALA A 310 -6.60 -25.34 4.61
CA ALA A 310 -8.03 -25.06 4.44
C ALA A 310 -8.19 -23.64 3.87
N TYR A 311 -9.10 -23.48 2.90
CA TYR A 311 -9.36 -22.21 2.23
C TYR A 311 -10.80 -21.77 2.44
N PHE A 312 -10.98 -20.52 2.85
CA PHE A 312 -12.27 -19.88 2.99
C PHE A 312 -12.34 -18.60 2.14
N GLY A 313 -13.51 -18.35 1.58
CA GLY A 313 -13.80 -17.15 0.81
C GLY A 313 -15.29 -16.86 0.84
N PRO A 314 -15.72 -15.69 0.37
CA PRO A 314 -17.11 -15.29 0.54
C PRO A 314 -17.99 -16.15 -0.39
N ASN A 315 -19.09 -16.68 0.14
CA ASN A 315 -19.98 -17.68 -0.48
C ASN A 315 -19.99 -17.66 -2.03
N ILE A 316 -19.34 -18.64 -2.65
CA ILE A 316 -19.64 -19.03 -4.03
C ILE A 316 -20.82 -20.00 -3.91
N LEU A 317 -22.07 -19.53 -4.01
CA LEU A 317 -23.17 -20.49 -4.13
C LEU A 317 -23.00 -21.23 -5.47
N GLU A 318 -23.24 -22.54 -5.47
CA GLU A 318 -23.15 -23.42 -6.65
C GLU A 318 -24.00 -22.92 -7.84
N HIS A 319 -24.95 -22.01 -7.59
CA HIS A 319 -25.88 -21.44 -8.57
C HIS A 319 -25.67 -19.95 -8.85
N SER A 320 -24.61 -19.32 -8.31
CA SER A 320 -24.38 -17.88 -8.52
C SER A 320 -23.84 -17.63 -9.92
N ASP A 321 -24.64 -17.04 -10.81
CA ASP A 321 -24.08 -16.34 -11.96
C ASP A 321 -23.24 -15.19 -11.42
N VAL A 322 -22.02 -15.07 -11.95
CA VAL A 322 -21.06 -14.04 -11.60
C VAL A 322 -21.62 -12.63 -11.81
N ILE A 323 -22.58 -12.48 -12.74
CA ILE A 323 -23.29 -11.22 -12.98
C ILE A 323 -24.39 -10.96 -11.93
N ASP A 324 -25.09 -11.99 -11.45
CA ASP A 324 -26.12 -11.83 -10.41
C ASP A 324 -25.51 -11.52 -9.03
N MET A 325 -24.29 -12.01 -8.75
CA MET A 325 -23.52 -11.63 -7.55
C MET A 325 -23.17 -10.14 -7.49
N LEU A 326 -23.07 -9.46 -8.65
CA LEU A 326 -22.81 -8.01 -8.72
C LEU A 326 -24.09 -7.18 -8.53
N ASN A 327 -25.27 -7.78 -8.72
CA ASN A 327 -26.57 -7.11 -8.63
C ASN A 327 -27.27 -7.25 -7.27
N MET A 328 -26.70 -8.01 -6.31
CA MET A 328 -27.27 -8.15 -4.95
C MET A 328 -27.20 -6.87 -4.08
N SER A 329 -27.01 -5.69 -4.68
CA SER A 329 -27.16 -4.39 -4.01
C SER A 329 -28.58 -3.80 -4.10
N GLY A 330 -29.61 -4.56 -4.48
CA GLY A 330 -30.99 -4.10 -4.51
C GLY A 330 -32.00 -5.22 -4.27
N ASP A 331 -32.94 -4.96 -3.36
CA ASP A 331 -33.98 -5.86 -2.85
C ASP A 331 -34.63 -6.80 -3.89
N ALA A 332 -34.50 -8.12 -3.72
CA ALA A 332 -35.57 -9.12 -3.95
C ALA A 332 -35.10 -10.56 -3.68
N ALA A 333 -35.93 -11.33 -2.97
CA ALA A 333 -35.88 -12.80 -2.91
C ALA A 333 -36.63 -13.41 -4.12
N LEU A 334 -36.24 -14.61 -4.60
CA LEU A 334 -37.08 -15.64 -5.30
C LEU A 334 -36.22 -16.83 -5.86
N PRO A 335 -36.78 -17.95 -6.37
CA PRO A 335 -36.90 -19.24 -5.66
C PRO A 335 -36.09 -20.42 -6.26
N ALA A 336 -36.07 -21.54 -5.54
CA ALA A 336 -35.41 -22.80 -5.88
C ALA A 336 -36.10 -23.60 -7.00
N ASN A 337 -35.32 -24.15 -7.95
CA ASN A 337 -35.29 -25.56 -8.39
C ASN A 337 -34.48 -25.77 -9.69
N TYR A 338 -33.79 -26.93 -9.75
CA TYR A 338 -33.18 -27.68 -10.88
C TYR A 338 -31.63 -27.82 -10.94
N ILE A 339 -31.22 -29.06 -10.61
CA ILE A 339 -30.13 -29.91 -11.11
C ILE A 339 -28.68 -29.65 -10.61
N SER A 340 -28.22 -30.64 -9.81
CA SER A 340 -26.85 -30.88 -9.34
C SER A 340 -25.90 -31.28 -10.48
N PHE A 341 -24.78 -30.57 -10.61
CA PHE A 341 -23.60 -31.01 -11.39
C PHE A 341 -22.31 -30.52 -10.72
N CYS A 342 -21.65 -31.42 -9.98
CA CYS A 342 -20.23 -31.28 -9.63
C CYS A 342 -19.39 -31.32 -10.90
N GLN A 343 -18.91 -30.18 -11.39
CA GLN A 343 -17.87 -30.15 -12.43
C GLN A 343 -16.90 -28.99 -12.21
N CYS A 344 -15.72 -29.31 -11.66
CA CYS A 344 -14.48 -28.53 -11.84
C CYS A 344 -13.95 -28.62 -13.30
N ALA A 345 -14.83 -28.65 -14.31
CA ALA A 345 -14.43 -28.74 -15.72
C ALA A 345 -15.37 -27.97 -16.65
N VAL A 346 -14.90 -26.78 -17.06
CA VAL A 346 -14.97 -26.17 -18.40
C VAL A 346 -16.35 -25.78 -18.98
N VAL A 347 -16.61 -24.46 -19.05
CA VAL A 347 -16.90 -23.78 -20.33
C VAL A 347 -16.21 -22.40 -20.31
N GLY A 348 -15.10 -22.27 -21.06
CA GLY A 348 -14.30 -21.04 -21.16
C GLY A 348 -13.15 -21.02 -20.16
N GLY A 349 -11.93 -21.31 -20.65
CA GLY A 349 -10.73 -21.55 -19.85
C GLY A 349 -10.46 -20.49 -18.77
N PHE A 350 -9.72 -20.93 -17.74
CA PHE A 350 -9.43 -20.31 -16.44
C PHE A 350 -10.44 -20.65 -15.34
N ALA A 351 -10.20 -21.78 -14.66
CA ALA A 351 -10.73 -22.00 -13.31
C ALA A 351 -10.01 -21.03 -12.37
N PHE A 352 -10.58 -19.83 -12.20
CA PHE A 352 -10.20 -18.94 -11.12
C PHE A 352 -10.89 -19.43 -9.85
N LEU A 353 -10.17 -19.45 -8.72
CA LEU A 353 -10.82 -19.33 -7.42
C LEU A 353 -11.66 -18.04 -7.49
N ALA A 354 -12.98 -18.19 -7.63
CA ALA A 354 -13.89 -17.07 -7.76
C ALA A 354 -14.06 -16.44 -6.38
N PHE A 355 -13.15 -15.54 -6.03
CA PHE A 355 -13.29 -14.81 -4.79
C PHE A 355 -14.32 -13.69 -4.96
N LEU A 356 -15.26 -13.57 -4.02
CA LEU A 356 -16.23 -12.47 -4.04
C LEU A 356 -15.49 -11.13 -3.94
N VAL A 357 -15.91 -10.21 -4.79
CA VAL A 357 -15.22 -8.94 -5.04
C VAL A 357 -16.01 -7.82 -4.38
N TYR A 358 -15.47 -7.18 -3.33
CA TYR A 358 -16.11 -6.03 -2.70
C TYR A 358 -15.56 -4.74 -3.27
N VAL A 359 -16.46 -3.89 -3.77
CA VAL A 359 -16.09 -2.54 -4.24
C VAL A 359 -15.75 -1.70 -3.02
N LEU A 360 -14.51 -1.26 -2.88
CA LEU A 360 -14.27 -0.04 -2.12
C LEU A 360 -14.60 1.10 -3.08
N ASN A 361 -15.70 1.80 -2.82
CA ASN A 361 -15.96 2.99 -3.61
C ASN A 361 -14.83 4.01 -3.36
N SER A 362 -14.56 4.87 -4.34
CA SER A 362 -13.49 5.89 -4.27
C SER A 362 -13.69 6.91 -3.15
N ASP A 363 -14.83 6.92 -2.48
CA ASP A 363 -15.33 8.07 -1.73
C ASP A 363 -14.75 8.19 -0.31
N GLY A 364 -13.73 7.39 0.05
CA GLY A 364 -12.98 7.50 1.31
C GLY A 364 -13.75 7.08 2.58
N ASP A 365 -15.07 7.16 2.60
CA ASP A 365 -15.92 6.96 3.79
C ASP A 365 -16.38 5.50 3.99
N GLU A 366 -15.62 4.53 3.46
CA GLU A 366 -15.90 3.10 3.59
C GLU A 366 -14.94 2.41 4.56
N LEU A 367 -15.49 1.56 5.44
CA LEU A 367 -14.76 0.78 6.43
C LEU A 367 -15.16 -0.69 6.32
N HIS A 368 -14.20 -1.58 6.14
CA HIS A 368 -14.41 -3.03 6.18
C HIS A 368 -13.82 -3.56 7.49
N LEU A 369 -14.54 -4.41 8.20
CA LEU A 369 -14.05 -5.09 9.39
C LEU A 369 -13.96 -6.58 9.09
N VAL A 370 -12.78 -7.17 9.29
CA VAL A 370 -12.57 -8.61 9.19
C VAL A 370 -12.32 -9.14 10.59
N SER A 371 -13.27 -9.90 11.12
CA SER A 371 -13.12 -10.62 12.37
C SER A 371 -12.75 -12.07 12.11
N MET A 372 -11.77 -12.61 12.82
CA MET A 372 -11.27 -13.97 12.64
C MET A 372 -10.89 -14.61 13.98
N VAL A 373 -10.80 -15.95 13.99
CA VAL A 373 -10.27 -16.72 15.11
C VAL A 373 -8.75 -16.80 15.00
N ASN A 374 -8.05 -16.66 16.12
CA ASN A 374 -6.61 -16.85 16.16
C ASN A 374 -6.26 -18.34 16.17
N HIS A 375 -6.32 -18.97 15.00
CA HIS A 375 -6.08 -20.41 14.82
C HIS A 375 -4.72 -20.88 15.35
N ARG A 376 -3.70 -19.99 15.36
CA ARG A 376 -2.37 -20.28 15.90
C ARG A 376 -2.38 -20.40 17.42
N LEU A 377 -3.06 -19.48 18.12
CA LEU A 377 -3.21 -19.54 19.57
C LEU A 377 -3.94 -20.82 20.01
N LEU A 378 -4.88 -21.28 19.20
CA LEU A 378 -5.64 -22.51 19.42
C LEU A 378 -4.91 -23.78 18.96
N ASN A 379 -3.71 -23.65 18.38
CA ASN A 379 -2.96 -24.78 17.82
C ASN A 379 -3.73 -25.56 16.74
N ALA A 380 -4.73 -24.91 16.11
CA ALA A 380 -5.49 -25.45 14.98
C ALA A 380 -4.72 -25.28 13.65
N SER A 381 -3.81 -24.30 13.61
CA SER A 381 -2.92 -24.05 12.49
C SER A 381 -1.57 -23.51 12.97
N ILE A 382 -0.52 -23.66 12.17
CA ILE A 382 0.75 -22.93 12.41
C ILE A 382 0.72 -21.55 11.75
N TYR A 383 -0.14 -21.37 10.75
CA TYR A 383 -0.22 -20.17 9.93
C TYR A 383 -1.66 -19.90 9.48
N GLY A 384 -2.08 -18.64 9.55
CA GLY A 384 -3.34 -18.13 9.02
C GLY A 384 -3.11 -16.79 8.30
N SER A 385 -3.82 -16.55 7.21
CA SER A 385 -3.81 -15.23 6.56
C SER A 385 -5.13 -14.84 5.93
N VAL A 386 -5.39 -13.53 5.89
CA VAL A 386 -6.42 -12.94 5.05
C VAL A 386 -5.76 -12.11 3.96
N ALA A 387 -5.80 -12.61 2.73
CA ALA A 387 -5.26 -11.90 1.58
C ALA A 387 -6.24 -10.83 1.10
N VAL A 388 -5.72 -9.64 0.79
CA VAL A 388 -6.47 -8.52 0.19
C VAL A 388 -5.96 -8.31 -1.23
N LEU A 389 -6.82 -8.56 -2.21
CA LEU A 389 -6.45 -8.66 -3.63
C LEU A 389 -6.94 -7.45 -4.45
N LYS A 390 -6.15 -7.02 -5.44
CA LYS A 390 -6.48 -5.93 -6.39
C LYS A 390 -7.28 -6.43 -7.61
N SER A 391 -8.22 -5.63 -8.12
CA SER A 391 -8.83 -5.84 -9.45
C SER A 391 -9.16 -4.52 -10.14
N LYS A 392 -8.99 -4.45 -11.48
CA LYS A 392 -9.17 -3.23 -12.31
C LYS A 392 -10.59 -3.05 -12.87
N ALA A 393 -11.49 -4.04 -12.79
CA ALA A 393 -12.85 -3.93 -13.36
C ALA A 393 -13.89 -4.84 -12.68
N ALA A 394 -15.15 -4.39 -12.62
CA ALA A 394 -16.32 -5.17 -12.18
C ALA A 394 -16.70 -6.29 -13.17
N THR A 395 -16.23 -6.23 -14.41
CA THR A 395 -16.49 -7.28 -15.38
C THR A 395 -15.50 -8.42 -15.19
N LEU A 396 -15.96 -9.47 -14.50
CA LEU A 396 -15.36 -10.81 -14.49
C LEU A 396 -15.34 -11.47 -15.90
N SER A 397 -15.88 -10.78 -16.91
CA SER A 397 -15.71 -11.11 -18.32
C SER A 397 -14.33 -10.69 -18.83
N LYS A 398 -13.46 -11.70 -18.98
CA LYS A 398 -12.25 -11.74 -19.81
C LYS A 398 -10.99 -11.06 -19.24
N THR A 399 -10.05 -11.92 -18.82
CA THR A 399 -8.57 -11.82 -18.98
C THR A 399 -7.72 -10.93 -18.08
N HIS A 400 -8.26 -10.02 -17.24
CA HIS A 400 -7.42 -9.12 -16.44
C HIS A 400 -7.86 -8.96 -14.96
N MET A 401 -7.83 -10.03 -14.18
CA MET A 401 -7.67 -9.89 -12.72
C MET A 401 -6.18 -9.79 -12.37
N SER A 402 -5.77 -8.75 -11.64
CA SER A 402 -4.42 -8.56 -11.11
C SER A 402 -4.49 -8.72 -9.60
N ILE A 403 -4.59 -9.98 -9.15
CA ILE A 403 -4.68 -10.44 -7.76
C ILE A 403 -3.31 -10.29 -7.09
N ARG A 404 -2.86 -9.04 -6.97
CA ARG A 404 -1.73 -8.74 -6.08
C ARG A 404 -2.24 -8.93 -4.68
N ALA A 405 -1.66 -9.86 -3.92
CA ALA A 405 -1.62 -9.66 -2.49
C ALA A 405 -0.97 -8.28 -2.28
N THR A 406 -1.76 -7.33 -1.80
CA THR A 406 -1.22 -6.04 -1.41
C THR A 406 -0.31 -6.26 -0.20
N SER A 407 0.66 -5.37 0.04
CA SER A 407 1.37 -5.31 1.33
C SER A 407 0.41 -5.14 2.53
N LEU A 408 -0.87 -4.84 2.25
CA LEU A 408 -1.96 -4.72 3.20
C LEU A 408 -2.55 -6.05 3.66
N GLY A 409 -2.15 -7.21 3.10
CA GLY A 409 -2.68 -8.49 3.56
C GLY A 409 -2.65 -8.56 5.08
N VAL A 410 -3.74 -9.01 5.73
CA VAL A 410 -3.66 -9.43 7.13
C VAL A 410 -2.81 -10.69 7.11
N THR A 411 -1.50 -10.51 7.06
CA THR A 411 -0.55 -11.55 7.35
C THR A 411 -0.73 -11.93 8.81
N SER A 412 -0.18 -13.08 9.21
CA SER A 412 -0.02 -13.46 10.61
C SER A 412 0.85 -12.44 11.34
N PHE A 413 0.39 -11.19 11.49
CA PHE A 413 0.93 -10.29 12.48
C PHE A 413 0.96 -11.06 13.80
N ASP A 414 1.89 -10.69 14.66
CA ASP A 414 1.85 -11.05 16.07
C ASP A 414 0.56 -10.45 16.64
N PHE A 415 -0.57 -11.10 16.33
CA PHE A 415 -1.86 -10.71 16.81
C PHE A 415 -1.73 -10.61 18.32
N PRO A 416 -2.46 -9.68 18.95
CA PRO A 416 -2.60 -9.72 20.39
C PRO A 416 -2.85 -11.16 20.85
N LYS A 417 -2.41 -11.54 22.05
CA LYS A 417 -2.62 -12.89 22.62
C LYS A 417 -4.11 -13.23 22.86
N ASP A 418 -5.01 -12.49 22.22
CA ASP A 418 -6.44 -12.66 22.23
C ASP A 418 -6.84 -13.78 21.27
N GLN A 419 -7.92 -14.47 21.66
CA GLN A 419 -8.50 -15.58 20.92
C GLN A 419 -9.20 -15.15 19.63
N PHE A 420 -9.73 -13.92 19.60
CA PHE A 420 -10.43 -13.34 18.47
C PHE A 420 -9.83 -12.00 18.11
N VAL A 421 -9.71 -11.75 16.81
CA VAL A 421 -9.10 -10.53 16.28
C VAL A 421 -10.10 -9.88 15.35
N THR A 422 -10.21 -8.55 15.41
CA THR A 422 -10.92 -7.79 14.38
C THR A 422 -9.99 -6.75 13.79
N TRP A 423 -9.79 -6.80 12.48
CA TRP A 423 -8.95 -5.89 11.74
C TRP A 423 -9.78 -4.99 10.83
N ALA A 424 -9.46 -3.71 10.79
CA ALA A 424 -10.14 -2.72 9.97
C ALA A 424 -9.37 -2.42 8.67
N PHE A 425 -10.09 -2.23 7.58
CA PHE A 425 -9.57 -1.79 6.29
C PHE A 425 -10.36 -0.59 5.81
N THR A 426 -9.68 0.48 5.44
CA THR A 426 -10.32 1.71 4.98
C THR A 426 -9.41 2.50 4.07
N ARG A 427 -9.94 3.29 3.13
CA ARG A 427 -9.12 4.24 2.36
C ARG A 427 -8.83 5.54 3.14
N ASN A 428 -9.59 5.82 4.20
CA ASN A 428 -9.46 7.06 4.95
C ASN A 428 -8.64 6.85 6.24
N PRO A 429 -7.41 7.41 6.33
CA PRO A 429 -6.57 7.26 7.51
C PRO A 429 -7.20 7.81 8.79
N ASP A 430 -8.09 8.81 8.68
CA ASP A 430 -8.79 9.36 9.84
C ASP A 430 -9.72 8.33 10.49
N ILE A 431 -10.25 7.37 9.72
CA ILE A 431 -11.09 6.29 10.26
C ILE A 431 -10.23 5.38 11.13
N CYS A 432 -9.04 4.97 10.69
CA CYS A 432 -8.13 4.17 11.51
C CYS A 432 -7.76 4.88 12.81
N GLU A 433 -7.47 6.18 12.74
CA GLU A 433 -7.15 7.00 13.91
C GLU A 433 -8.34 7.11 14.88
N GLN A 434 -9.56 7.24 14.37
CA GLN A 434 -10.78 7.28 15.19
C GLN A 434 -11.06 5.93 15.86
N LEU A 435 -10.88 4.83 15.13
CA LEU A 435 -11.09 3.49 15.64
C LEU A 435 -10.19 3.20 16.84
N GLY A 436 -8.91 3.58 16.79
CA GLY A 436 -7.98 3.37 17.90
C GLY A 436 -8.04 1.94 18.44
N GLN A 437 -8.32 1.78 19.73
CA GLN A 437 -8.43 0.48 20.41
C GLN A 437 -9.81 -0.21 20.26
N ALA A 438 -10.71 0.32 19.43
CA ALA A 438 -11.99 -0.33 19.14
C ALA A 438 -11.83 -1.65 18.38
N VAL A 439 -10.75 -1.75 17.60
CA VAL A 439 -10.34 -2.91 16.79
C VAL A 439 -8.92 -3.34 17.18
N SER A 440 -8.53 -4.55 16.80
CA SER A 440 -7.18 -5.08 17.07
C SER A 440 -6.11 -4.39 16.21
N GLY A 441 -6.50 -3.85 15.06
CA GLY A 441 -5.67 -2.99 14.23
C GLY A 441 -6.42 -2.47 13.00
N CYS A 442 -5.80 -1.55 12.27
CA CYS A 442 -6.40 -0.91 11.11
C CYS A 442 -5.36 -0.64 10.02
N SER A 443 -5.68 -0.98 8.78
CA SER A 443 -4.84 -0.74 7.61
C SER A 443 -5.51 0.26 6.67
N VAL A 444 -4.73 1.28 6.28
CA VAL A 444 -5.14 2.24 5.27
C VAL A 444 -4.83 1.70 3.88
N VAL A 445 -5.87 1.48 3.09
CA VAL A 445 -5.80 0.98 1.72
C VAL A 445 -5.47 2.14 0.80
N GLU A 446 -4.18 2.30 0.51
CA GLU A 446 -3.71 3.34 -0.40
C GLU A 446 -4.10 3.07 -1.87
N ASP A 447 -4.23 4.12 -2.67
CA ASP A 447 -4.56 4.02 -4.11
C ASP A 447 -3.47 3.30 -4.93
N SER A 448 -2.23 3.33 -4.44
CA SER A 448 -1.11 2.55 -4.96
C SER A 448 -1.38 1.03 -4.87
N HIS A 449 -2.06 0.61 -3.81
CA HIS A 449 -2.47 -0.77 -3.57
C HIS A 449 -3.74 -1.12 -4.36
N VAL A 450 -4.70 -0.20 -4.43
CA VAL A 450 -5.97 -0.40 -5.15
C VAL A 450 -6.37 0.88 -5.89
N GLU A 451 -6.29 0.86 -7.22
CA GLU A 451 -6.68 1.98 -8.09
C GLU A 451 -8.09 2.50 -7.75
N SER A 452 -8.39 3.76 -8.06
CA SER A 452 -9.74 4.32 -7.89
C SER A 452 -10.75 3.49 -8.68
N GLY A 453 -11.82 3.02 -8.02
CA GLY A 453 -12.78 2.06 -8.58
C GLY A 453 -12.35 0.58 -8.55
N GLY A 454 -11.18 0.29 -7.98
CA GLY A 454 -10.71 -1.07 -7.72
C GLY A 454 -11.34 -1.70 -6.48
N TYR A 455 -11.27 -3.04 -6.43
CA TYR A 455 -11.97 -3.86 -5.45
C TYR A 455 -11.01 -4.45 -4.43
N LEU A 456 -11.52 -4.74 -3.23
CA LEU A 456 -10.88 -5.64 -2.28
C LEU A 456 -11.55 -6.99 -2.34
N THR A 457 -10.72 -8.01 -2.28
CA THR A 457 -11.16 -9.39 -2.24
C THR A 457 -10.48 -10.07 -1.08
N TYR A 458 -11.26 -10.79 -0.28
CA TYR A 458 -10.81 -11.43 0.95
C TYR A 458 -10.78 -12.95 0.77
N CYS A 459 -9.67 -13.57 1.17
CA CYS A 459 -9.54 -15.01 1.27
C CYS A 459 -8.81 -15.35 2.56
N GLU A 460 -9.44 -16.16 3.39
CA GLU A 460 -8.81 -16.73 4.58
C GLU A 460 -8.16 -18.08 4.22
N ARG A 461 -6.94 -18.26 4.70
CA ARG A 461 -6.13 -19.44 4.44
C ARG A 461 -5.59 -19.94 5.77
N VAL A 462 -5.84 -21.20 6.10
CA VAL A 462 -5.45 -21.80 7.38
C VAL A 462 -4.58 -23.01 7.10
N TYR A 463 -3.30 -22.95 7.49
CA TYR A 463 -2.28 -23.90 7.10
C TYR A 463 -1.77 -24.75 8.24
N LEU A 464 -1.58 -26.03 7.93
CA LEU A 464 -0.92 -27.05 8.71
C LEU A 464 -1.36 -27.11 10.17
N ASN A 465 -2.16 -28.12 10.47
CA ASN A 465 -2.37 -28.57 11.82
C ASN A 465 -1.08 -29.19 12.37
N PRO A 466 -0.50 -28.66 13.45
CA PRO A 466 0.78 -29.12 13.99
C PRO A 466 0.74 -30.54 14.58
N LEU A 467 -0.45 -31.08 14.85
CA LEU A 467 -0.63 -32.43 15.39
C LEU A 467 -0.65 -33.49 14.30
N THR A 468 -1.30 -33.21 13.17
CA THR A 468 -1.43 -34.17 12.05
C THR A 468 -0.34 -34.00 10.99
N GLY A 469 0.26 -32.81 10.90
CA GLY A 469 1.17 -32.46 9.81
C GLY A 469 0.48 -32.37 8.45
N THR A 470 -0.84 -32.15 8.44
CA THR A 470 -1.70 -31.89 7.27
C THR A 470 -2.42 -30.56 7.46
N GLY A 471 -3.15 -30.07 6.46
CA GLY A 471 -4.11 -28.99 6.64
C GLY A 471 -5.18 -29.36 7.67
N PRO A 472 -5.71 -28.39 8.42
CA PRO A 472 -6.83 -28.62 9.32
C PRO A 472 -8.09 -29.03 8.53
N ASP A 473 -8.99 -29.73 9.21
CA ASP A 473 -10.32 -29.99 8.68
C ASP A 473 -11.13 -28.69 8.72
N TRP A 474 -11.63 -28.25 7.56
CA TRP A 474 -12.38 -26.99 7.46
C TRP A 474 -13.65 -27.00 8.31
N SER A 475 -14.22 -28.18 8.58
CA SER A 475 -15.43 -28.34 9.40
C SER A 475 -15.18 -28.18 10.89
N ASP A 476 -13.92 -28.28 11.32
CA ASP A 476 -13.49 -28.03 12.70
C ASP A 476 -13.19 -26.54 12.95
N LEU A 477 -13.16 -25.69 11.91
CA LEU A 477 -12.78 -24.27 12.01
C LEU A 477 -13.99 -23.33 11.98
N ILE A 478 -13.87 -22.19 12.66
CA ILE A 478 -14.76 -21.04 12.45
C ILE A 478 -14.12 -20.14 11.40
N SER A 479 -14.85 -19.86 10.32
CA SER A 479 -14.39 -18.95 9.28
C SER A 479 -14.54 -17.48 9.65
N ALA A 480 -13.73 -16.63 9.02
CA ALA A 480 -13.77 -15.20 9.22
C ALA A 480 -15.13 -14.57 8.85
N TRP A 481 -15.45 -13.49 9.55
CA TRP A 481 -16.64 -12.67 9.35
C TRP A 481 -16.22 -11.31 8.80
N LEU A 482 -16.84 -10.90 7.68
CA LEU A 482 -16.61 -9.62 7.04
C LEU A 482 -17.82 -8.70 7.25
N TYR A 483 -17.58 -7.49 7.73
CA TYR A 483 -18.56 -6.40 7.77
C TYR A 483 -18.16 -5.29 6.82
N ARG A 484 -19.14 -4.75 6.11
CA ARG A 484 -18.99 -3.59 5.23
C ARG A 484 -19.79 -2.43 5.80
N LEU A 485 -19.10 -1.34 6.13
CA LEU A 485 -19.69 -0.15 6.72
C LEU A 485 -19.53 1.03 5.74
N LYS A 486 -20.65 1.54 5.24
CA LYS A 486 -20.72 2.80 4.49
C LYS A 486 -21.01 3.92 5.49
N LEU A 487 -19.97 4.65 5.92
CA LEU A 487 -20.10 5.57 7.05
C LEU A 487 -20.97 6.77 6.72
N ASP A 488 -20.97 7.23 5.47
CA ASP A 488 -21.82 8.30 4.96
C ASP A 488 -23.32 8.01 5.08
N ALA A 489 -23.72 6.74 4.90
CA ALA A 489 -25.11 6.29 5.03
C ALA A 489 -25.57 6.08 6.49
N MET A 490 -24.64 6.12 7.46
CA MET A 490 -24.97 5.86 8.86
C MET A 490 -25.32 7.16 9.59
N PRO A 491 -26.37 7.21 10.41
CA PRO A 491 -26.64 8.38 11.22
C PRO A 491 -25.49 8.65 12.18
N VAL A 492 -24.99 9.90 12.17
CA VAL A 492 -24.07 10.40 13.19
C VAL A 492 -24.82 10.35 14.52
N LEU A 493 -24.25 9.64 15.51
CA LEU A 493 -24.73 9.75 16.88
C LEU A 493 -24.60 11.23 17.23
N GLN A 494 -25.74 11.87 17.43
CA GLN A 494 -25.84 13.28 17.73
C GLN A 494 -25.36 13.54 19.17
N GLU A 495 -24.18 13.04 19.54
CA GLU A 495 -23.34 13.81 20.43
C GLU A 495 -23.00 15.06 19.62
N MET A 496 -23.71 16.14 19.91
CA MET A 496 -23.23 17.47 19.55
C MET A 496 -21.77 17.46 19.97
N ALA A 497 -20.82 17.49 19.02
CA ALA A 497 -19.43 17.74 19.36
C ALA A 497 -19.50 19.03 20.16
N SER A 498 -19.31 18.91 21.47
CA SER A 498 -19.56 20.02 22.38
C SER A 498 -18.63 21.13 21.91
N LEU A 499 -19.22 22.27 21.53
CA LEU A 499 -18.41 23.44 21.24
C LEU A 499 -17.46 23.64 22.43
N PRO A 500 -16.17 23.93 22.18
CA PRO A 500 -15.25 24.21 23.27
C PRO A 500 -15.85 25.28 24.19
N ARG A 501 -15.73 25.10 25.52
CA ARG A 501 -16.38 25.98 26.50
C ARG A 501 -15.94 27.43 26.34
N SER A 502 -14.67 27.66 26.04
CA SER A 502 -14.14 28.97 25.64
C SER A 502 -13.85 29.02 24.14
N LEU A 503 -14.56 29.90 23.45
CA LEU A 503 -14.27 30.28 22.07
C LEU A 503 -13.72 31.71 22.04
N PRO A 504 -12.88 32.07 21.06
CA PRO A 504 -12.47 33.44 20.83
C PRO A 504 -13.67 34.40 20.74
N GLN A 505 -13.47 35.63 21.16
CA GLN A 505 -14.49 36.68 21.02
C GLN A 505 -14.81 36.92 19.54
N ALA A 506 -16.07 37.27 19.26
CA ALA A 506 -16.48 37.61 17.91
C ALA A 506 -15.68 38.81 17.39
N GLN A 507 -15.11 38.68 16.20
CA GLN A 507 -14.31 39.73 15.57
C GLN A 507 -15.00 40.23 14.31
N SER A 508 -15.11 41.56 14.18
CA SER A 508 -15.76 42.18 13.04
C SER A 508 -15.11 41.76 11.72
N VAL A 509 -15.94 41.49 10.70
CA VAL A 509 -15.47 41.19 9.35
C VAL A 509 -15.79 42.35 8.42
N ARG A 510 -14.83 42.74 7.58
CA ARG A 510 -15.09 43.68 6.49
C ARG A 510 -15.70 42.92 5.32
N ILE A 511 -16.85 43.39 4.85
CA ILE A 511 -17.51 42.91 3.63
C ILE A 511 -17.06 43.80 2.48
N PHE A 512 -16.65 43.17 1.39
CA PHE A 512 -16.23 43.78 0.15
C PHE A 512 -17.34 43.65 -0.89
N ASN A 513 -17.31 44.52 -1.89
CA ASN A 513 -18.13 44.32 -3.08
C ASN A 513 -17.49 43.20 -3.90
N GLY A 514 -18.25 42.21 -4.37
CA GLY A 514 -17.74 41.05 -5.11
C GLY A 514 -16.94 41.40 -6.37
N SER A 515 -17.01 42.65 -6.85
CA SER A 515 -16.16 43.18 -7.93
C SER A 515 -14.72 43.50 -7.51
N VAL A 516 -14.43 43.58 -6.21
CA VAL A 516 -13.12 43.90 -5.67
C VAL A 516 -12.22 42.66 -5.74
N PRO A 517 -11.06 42.74 -6.41
CA PRO A 517 -10.16 41.60 -6.51
C PRO A 517 -9.55 41.24 -5.15
N LEU A 518 -9.32 39.93 -4.96
CA LEU A 518 -8.53 39.38 -3.86
C LEU A 518 -7.04 39.48 -4.22
N HIS A 519 -6.30 40.21 -3.41
CA HIS A 519 -4.84 40.25 -3.44
C HIS A 519 -4.29 39.24 -2.44
N PHE A 520 -3.88 38.09 -2.96
CA PHE A 520 -3.49 36.95 -2.15
C PHE A 520 -1.96 36.90 -2.00
N ALA A 521 -1.48 37.01 -0.77
CA ALA A 521 -0.09 36.76 -0.44
C ALA A 521 0.10 35.27 -0.16
N HIS A 522 0.81 34.59 -1.05
CA HIS A 522 0.96 33.14 -1.00
C HIS A 522 2.13 32.78 -0.09
N VAL A 523 1.86 32.15 1.05
CA VAL A 523 2.92 31.52 1.85
C VAL A 523 3.18 30.13 1.29
N LEU A 524 4.43 29.80 0.99
CA LEU A 524 4.81 28.54 0.37
C LEU A 524 4.15 27.32 1.06
N LYS A 525 3.54 26.43 0.26
CA LYS A 525 2.86 25.18 0.71
C LYS A 525 1.78 25.33 1.78
N THR A 526 1.18 26.51 1.91
CA THR A 526 -0.03 26.72 2.73
C THR A 526 -1.33 26.49 1.94
N GLY A 527 -1.31 25.71 0.85
CA GLY A 527 -2.54 25.35 0.13
C GLY A 527 -3.10 26.42 -0.81
N GLY A 528 -2.31 27.45 -1.16
CA GLY A 528 -2.72 28.46 -2.14
C GLY A 528 -3.15 27.90 -3.50
N GLU A 529 -2.48 26.88 -4.03
CA GLU A 529 -2.88 26.24 -5.30
C GLU A 529 -4.30 25.63 -5.21
N SER A 530 -4.67 25.02 -4.08
CA SER A 530 -6.03 24.53 -3.86
C SER A 530 -7.05 25.68 -3.81
N LEU A 531 -6.67 26.83 -3.23
CA LEU A 531 -7.49 28.04 -3.21
C LEU A 531 -7.65 28.63 -4.62
N GLU A 532 -6.57 28.69 -5.41
CA GLU A 532 -6.57 29.18 -6.78
C GLU A 532 -7.49 28.35 -7.68
N LEU A 533 -7.35 27.03 -7.63
CA LEU A 533 -8.21 26.11 -8.38
C LEU A 533 -9.67 26.17 -7.93
N HIS A 534 -9.91 26.47 -6.65
CA HIS A 534 -11.26 26.71 -6.15
C HIS A 534 -11.83 28.00 -6.71
N LEU A 535 -11.12 29.13 -6.55
CA LEU A 535 -11.57 30.46 -6.97
C LEU A 535 -11.67 30.61 -8.48
N ALA A 536 -10.87 29.88 -9.27
CA ALA A 536 -10.99 29.81 -10.72
C ALA A 536 -12.36 29.29 -11.20
N LYS A 537 -13.08 28.55 -10.34
CA LYS A 537 -14.43 28.04 -10.61
C LYS A 537 -15.54 28.90 -10.02
N GLN A 538 -15.20 29.94 -9.27
CA GLN A 538 -16.17 30.81 -8.62
C GLN A 538 -16.30 32.13 -9.39
N PRO A 539 -17.51 32.72 -9.44
CA PRO A 539 -17.69 34.03 -10.05
C PRO A 539 -17.04 35.14 -9.23
N THR A 540 -16.98 35.00 -7.90
CA THR A 540 -16.36 35.97 -6.98
C THR A 540 -15.88 35.26 -5.70
N PRO A 541 -14.79 35.73 -5.07
CA PRO A 541 -13.88 36.78 -5.51
C PRO A 541 -12.88 36.31 -6.58
N HIS A 542 -12.43 37.22 -7.45
CA HIS A 542 -11.35 36.95 -8.41
C HIS A 542 -9.98 37.20 -7.80
N LEU A 543 -9.04 36.28 -8.00
CA LEU A 543 -7.64 36.47 -7.63
C LEU A 543 -6.95 37.45 -8.58
N SER A 544 -6.16 38.37 -8.02
CA SER A 544 -5.33 39.29 -8.79
C SER A 544 -3.88 39.27 -8.30
N TYR A 545 -3.00 38.79 -9.18
CA TYR A 545 -1.55 38.79 -9.03
C TYR A 545 -0.90 40.14 -9.41
N ALA A 546 -1.69 41.18 -9.70
CA ALA A 546 -1.16 42.47 -10.12
C ALA A 546 -0.22 43.10 -9.07
N PRO A 547 -0.53 43.09 -7.76
CA PRO A 547 0.41 43.61 -6.74
C PRO A 547 1.70 42.82 -6.67
N CYS A 548 1.66 41.50 -6.84
CA CYS A 548 2.86 40.66 -6.79
C CYS A 548 3.78 40.89 -8.00
N ARG A 549 3.20 41.06 -9.19
CA ARG A 549 3.95 41.48 -10.38
C ARG A 549 4.54 42.88 -10.20
N ALA A 550 3.79 43.80 -9.61
CA ALA A 550 4.29 45.15 -9.31
C ALA A 550 5.42 45.11 -8.28
N ALA A 551 5.29 44.32 -7.22
CA ALA A 551 6.33 44.08 -6.21
C ALA A 551 7.60 43.50 -6.83
N SER A 552 7.47 42.47 -7.68
CA SER A 552 8.59 41.88 -8.42
C SER A 552 9.29 42.90 -9.34
N LEU A 553 8.53 43.75 -10.04
CA LEU A 553 9.10 44.82 -10.88
C LEU A 553 9.75 45.96 -10.07
N ALA A 554 9.23 46.25 -8.87
CA ALA A 554 9.73 47.31 -7.99
C ALA A 554 11.04 46.93 -7.29
N GLN A 555 11.32 45.62 -7.18
CA GLN A 555 12.63 45.12 -6.75
C GLN A 555 13.69 45.45 -7.81
N ALA A 556 14.20 46.68 -7.77
CA ALA A 556 15.28 47.12 -8.64
C ALA A 556 16.49 46.20 -8.45
N TRP A 557 17.09 45.73 -9.55
CA TRP A 557 18.38 45.04 -9.51
C TRP A 557 19.38 45.96 -8.80
N PRO A 558 19.80 45.68 -7.56
CA PRO A 558 20.79 46.52 -6.94
C PRO A 558 22.07 46.36 -7.76
N LYS A 559 22.84 47.44 -7.91
CA LYS A 559 24.20 47.38 -8.46
C LYS A 559 25.10 46.63 -7.47
N THR A 560 24.86 45.35 -7.24
CA THR A 560 25.72 44.52 -6.38
C THR A 560 26.99 44.19 -7.15
N THR A 561 28.13 44.58 -6.59
CA THR A 561 29.47 44.30 -7.10
C THR A 561 29.97 42.89 -6.77
N ALA A 562 29.16 42.04 -6.13
CA ALA A 562 29.54 40.69 -5.73
C ALA A 562 29.40 39.69 -6.90
N PRO A 563 30.50 39.05 -7.36
CA PRO A 563 30.44 38.00 -8.36
C PRO A 563 30.18 36.66 -7.66
N GLN A 564 28.91 36.36 -7.38
CA GLN A 564 28.51 35.01 -6.98
C GLN A 564 27.23 34.64 -7.74
N SER A 565 27.36 33.73 -8.70
CA SER A 565 26.27 33.24 -9.57
C SER A 565 25.03 32.77 -8.80
N CYS A 566 25.23 32.21 -7.60
CA CYS A 566 24.14 31.77 -6.71
C CYS A 566 23.22 32.93 -6.28
N VAL A 567 23.75 34.11 -5.93
CA VAL A 567 22.94 35.25 -5.47
C VAL A 567 22.07 35.79 -6.60
N ALA A 568 22.66 35.91 -7.79
CA ALA A 568 21.95 36.37 -8.98
C ALA A 568 20.86 35.36 -9.41
N ALA A 569 21.16 34.06 -9.37
CA ALA A 569 20.19 33.00 -9.67
C ALA A 569 19.05 32.97 -8.64
N SER A 570 19.36 33.01 -7.34
CA SER A 570 18.37 33.03 -6.25
C SER A 570 17.43 34.22 -6.32
N ARG A 571 17.97 35.40 -6.66
CA ARG A 571 17.17 36.60 -6.94
C ARG A 571 16.26 36.42 -8.13
N ALA A 572 16.79 35.96 -9.26
CA ALA A 572 16.02 35.77 -10.48
C ALA A 572 14.85 34.79 -10.27
N VAL A 573 15.12 33.68 -9.57
CA VAL A 573 14.09 32.68 -9.21
C VAL A 573 13.03 33.29 -8.31
N SER A 574 13.43 34.00 -7.26
CA SER A 574 12.47 34.56 -6.32
C SER A 574 11.62 35.67 -6.94
N LEU A 575 12.21 36.51 -7.80
CA LEU A 575 11.47 37.49 -8.60
C LEU A 575 10.44 36.82 -9.51
N ALA A 576 10.82 35.71 -10.15
CA ALA A 576 9.95 34.94 -11.02
C ALA A 576 8.80 34.28 -10.23
N LEU A 577 9.09 33.64 -9.10
CA LEU A 577 8.08 33.02 -8.24
C LEU A 577 7.14 34.05 -7.62
N CYS A 578 7.67 35.20 -7.20
CA CYS A 578 6.88 36.33 -6.74
C CYS A 578 5.93 36.85 -7.84
N ALA A 579 6.42 37.01 -9.07
CA ALA A 579 5.59 37.46 -10.19
C ALA A 579 4.54 36.43 -10.64
N ALA A 580 4.88 35.13 -10.58
CA ALA A 580 4.03 34.05 -11.05
C ALA A 580 2.93 33.69 -10.04
N ASN A 581 3.32 33.40 -8.79
CA ASN A 581 2.45 32.76 -7.80
C ASN A 581 2.32 33.57 -6.50
N CYS A 582 2.76 34.82 -6.46
CA CYS A 582 2.75 35.65 -5.25
C CYS A 582 3.54 35.07 -4.06
N GLU A 583 4.56 34.23 -4.31
CA GLU A 583 5.52 33.76 -3.29
C GLU A 583 6.55 34.86 -2.96
N CYS A 584 6.03 36.06 -2.67
CA CYS A 584 6.78 37.26 -2.32
C CYS A 584 6.83 37.44 -0.80
N CYS A 585 7.60 38.43 -0.36
CA CYS A 585 7.44 38.97 0.97
C CYS A 585 6.06 39.61 1.18
N ALA A 586 5.41 39.32 2.31
CA ALA A 586 4.06 39.81 2.57
C ALA A 586 3.98 41.33 2.54
N ASP A 587 4.98 42.02 3.10
CA ASP A 587 5.05 43.48 3.10
C ASP A 587 5.06 44.05 1.69
N ASP A 588 5.86 43.49 0.79
CA ASP A 588 5.95 43.96 -0.59
C ASP A 588 4.60 43.83 -1.32
N VAL A 589 3.84 42.75 -1.07
CA VAL A 589 2.49 42.55 -1.65
C VAL A 589 1.49 43.53 -1.05
N LEU A 590 1.54 43.72 0.27
CA LEU A 590 0.64 44.60 1.00
C LEU A 590 0.86 46.08 0.63
N GLU A 591 2.09 46.49 0.34
CA GLU A 591 2.45 47.84 -0.11
C GLU A 591 2.03 48.10 -1.57
N ALA A 592 2.21 47.12 -2.45
CA ALA A 592 1.81 47.23 -3.85
C ALA A 592 0.28 47.21 -4.07
N ALA A 593 -0.49 46.68 -3.11
CA ALA A 593 -1.94 46.60 -3.17
C ALA A 593 -2.61 47.92 -2.74
N HIS A 594 -2.64 48.92 -3.62
CA HIS A 594 -3.26 50.24 -3.34
C HIS A 594 -4.80 50.22 -3.23
N SER A 595 -5.45 49.19 -3.79
CA SER A 595 -6.89 48.96 -3.75
C SER A 595 -7.14 47.46 -3.81
N GLY A 596 -8.27 46.95 -3.31
CA GLY A 596 -8.52 45.51 -3.21
C GLY A 596 -8.67 45.04 -1.77
N PHE A 597 -9.02 43.76 -1.57
CA PHE A 597 -8.94 43.15 -0.24
C PHE A 597 -7.81 42.13 -0.20
N ARG A 598 -7.06 42.13 0.90
CA ARG A 598 -5.80 41.41 1.02
C ARG A 598 -6.04 40.16 1.84
N GLY A 599 -5.51 39.05 1.34
CA GLY A 599 -5.71 37.74 1.93
C GLY A 599 -4.44 36.94 2.04
N THR A 600 -4.38 36.06 3.03
CA THR A 600 -3.37 35.00 3.11
C THR A 600 -3.96 33.75 3.74
N ILE A 601 -3.25 32.63 3.62
CA ILE A 601 -3.63 31.36 4.23
C ILE A 601 -2.41 30.76 4.93
N LEU A 602 -2.60 30.20 6.12
CA LEU A 602 -1.54 29.56 6.90
C LEU A 602 -1.84 28.07 7.14
N ARG A 603 -0.88 27.36 7.72
CA ARG A 603 -0.98 25.94 8.07
C ARG A 603 -0.36 25.68 9.44
N SER A 604 -0.84 24.66 10.15
CA SER A 604 -0.21 24.25 11.41
C SER A 604 1.27 23.90 11.19
N PRO A 605 2.18 24.33 12.09
CA PRO A 605 3.62 24.27 11.83
C PRO A 605 4.17 22.89 11.42
N ARG A 606 3.82 21.82 12.15
CA ARG A 606 4.21 20.45 11.78
C ARG A 606 3.71 20.07 10.39
N ALA A 607 2.44 20.33 10.08
CA ALA A 607 1.88 20.01 8.77
C ALA A 607 2.47 20.86 7.64
N HIS A 608 2.93 22.08 7.95
CA HIS A 608 3.63 22.95 7.02
C HIS A 608 5.00 22.37 6.66
N VAL A 609 5.83 22.05 7.66
CA VAL A 609 7.15 21.40 7.47
C VAL A 609 7.03 20.12 6.66
N LEU A 610 6.10 19.24 7.03
CA LEU A 610 5.90 17.97 6.32
C LEU A 610 5.44 18.14 4.87
N SER A 611 4.69 19.20 4.59
CA SER A 611 4.27 19.52 3.24
C SER A 611 5.36 20.14 2.39
N LEU A 612 6.29 20.89 3.01
CA LEU A 612 7.49 21.39 2.35
C LEU A 612 8.38 20.19 1.97
N LEU A 613 8.67 19.31 2.93
CA LEU A 613 9.45 18.10 2.68
C LEU A 613 8.84 17.21 1.60
N SER A 614 7.53 16.95 1.70
CA SER A 614 6.82 16.14 0.68
C SER A 614 6.86 16.81 -0.70
N HIS A 615 6.89 18.14 -0.77
CA HIS A 615 7.04 18.86 -2.03
C HIS A 615 8.43 18.67 -2.63
N CYS A 616 9.48 18.81 -1.82
CA CYS A 616 10.89 18.62 -2.21
C CYS A 616 11.18 17.20 -2.72
N HIS A 617 10.42 16.19 -2.27
CA HIS A 617 10.54 14.83 -2.79
C HIS A 617 9.60 14.55 -3.96
N ALA A 618 8.29 14.80 -3.80
CA ALA A 618 7.29 14.32 -4.74
C ALA A 618 7.16 15.17 -6.01
N ALA A 619 7.43 16.48 -5.97
CA ALA A 619 7.40 17.31 -7.18
C ALA A 619 8.49 16.92 -8.19
N HIS A 620 9.46 16.09 -7.78
CA HIS A 620 10.66 15.82 -8.54
C HIS A 620 10.66 14.49 -9.30
N HIS A 621 9.72 13.57 -9.02
CA HIS A 621 9.70 12.22 -9.60
C HIS A 621 8.71 11.99 -10.76
N ASN A 622 7.71 12.87 -10.98
CA ASN A 622 6.71 12.72 -12.07
C ASN A 622 6.92 13.72 -13.23
N THR A 623 8.14 13.79 -13.72
CA THR A 623 8.63 14.82 -14.65
C THR A 623 7.89 14.85 -15.99
N TRP A 624 7.57 13.70 -16.59
CA TRP A 624 7.04 13.64 -17.96
C TRP A 624 5.57 14.04 -18.12
N GLN A 625 4.69 13.67 -17.19
CA GLN A 625 3.28 14.07 -17.26
C GLN A 625 3.09 15.57 -16.98
N ARG A 626 3.91 16.16 -16.09
CA ARG A 626 3.89 17.59 -15.79
C ARG A 626 4.42 18.44 -16.94
N ILE A 627 5.49 18.02 -17.62
CA ILE A 627 6.02 18.70 -18.82
C ILE A 627 4.93 18.89 -19.88
N LEU A 628 4.07 17.88 -20.06
CA LEU A 628 2.99 17.92 -21.06
C LEU A 628 1.78 18.74 -20.62
N GLY A 629 1.60 18.97 -19.31
CA GLY A 629 0.44 19.67 -18.74
C GLY A 629 0.66 21.17 -18.46
N ASP A 630 1.86 21.55 -18.00
CA ASP A 630 2.21 22.94 -17.64
C ASP A 630 3.71 23.22 -17.81
N PHE A 631 4.13 23.48 -19.06
CA PHE A 631 5.53 23.74 -19.41
C PHE A 631 6.14 24.96 -18.70
N PRO A 632 5.45 26.13 -18.56
CA PRO A 632 5.97 27.26 -17.80
C PRO A 632 6.28 26.92 -16.33
N GLN A 633 5.38 26.21 -15.65
CA GLN A 633 5.61 25.79 -14.26
C GLN A 633 6.79 24.82 -14.18
N TYR A 634 6.93 23.90 -15.14
CA TYR A 634 8.07 22.99 -15.22
C TYR A 634 9.41 23.74 -15.37
N VAL A 635 9.47 24.76 -16.23
CA VAL A 635 10.68 25.58 -16.41
C VAL A 635 11.01 26.33 -15.12
N ALA A 636 10.01 26.92 -14.44
CA ALA A 636 10.21 27.59 -13.17
C ALA A 636 10.74 26.63 -12.08
N GLU A 637 10.15 25.43 -11.95
CA GLU A 637 10.64 24.38 -11.05
C GLU A 637 12.06 23.94 -11.42
N GLY A 638 12.39 23.84 -12.71
CA GLY A 638 13.73 23.48 -13.19
C GLY A 638 14.81 24.53 -12.85
N ILE A 639 14.49 25.81 -13.00
CA ILE A 639 15.41 26.91 -12.62
C ILE A 639 15.56 26.97 -11.10
N LEU A 640 14.48 26.76 -10.34
CA LEU A 640 14.54 26.63 -8.89
C LEU A 640 15.50 25.49 -8.49
N ARG A 641 15.38 24.30 -9.10
CA ARG A 641 16.29 23.16 -8.85
C ARG A 641 17.76 23.49 -9.10
N LEU A 642 18.05 24.10 -10.26
CA LEU A 642 19.43 24.44 -10.61
C LEU A 642 20.02 25.45 -9.64
N THR A 643 19.19 26.38 -9.18
CA THR A 643 19.57 27.42 -8.22
C THR A 643 19.76 26.81 -6.84
N GLU A 644 18.83 25.98 -6.38
CA GLU A 644 18.90 25.23 -5.13
C GLU A 644 20.16 24.35 -5.06
N ALA A 645 20.46 23.58 -6.11
CA ALA A 645 21.65 22.76 -6.19
C ALA A 645 22.95 23.60 -6.24
N ALA A 646 22.94 24.72 -6.98
CA ALA A 646 24.10 25.62 -7.07
C ALA A 646 24.36 26.42 -5.78
N CYS A 647 23.34 26.58 -4.94
CA CYS A 647 23.40 27.29 -3.67
C CYS A 647 23.54 26.35 -2.45
N ASP A 648 23.91 25.08 -2.68
CA ASP A 648 24.13 24.07 -1.62
C ASP A 648 22.90 23.88 -0.70
N SER A 649 21.70 23.90 -1.29
CA SER A 649 20.46 23.68 -0.56
C SER A 649 20.00 22.22 -0.57
N HIS A 650 19.36 21.85 0.54
CA HIS A 650 19.18 20.48 1.01
C HIS A 650 17.96 19.73 0.45
N CYS A 651 17.53 19.95 -0.79
CA CYS A 651 16.67 18.97 -1.46
C CYS A 651 17.53 17.74 -1.81
N SER A 652 17.89 16.95 -0.78
CA SER A 652 18.72 15.76 -0.98
C SER A 652 17.90 14.70 -1.71
N PHE A 653 18.54 14.01 -2.67
CA PHE A 653 17.91 12.92 -3.41
C PHE A 653 18.00 11.60 -2.64
N GLU A 654 17.98 11.65 -1.30
CA GLU A 654 17.91 10.41 -0.55
C GLU A 654 16.60 9.68 -0.87
N PRO A 655 16.65 8.39 -1.20
CA PRO A 655 15.45 7.64 -1.55
C PRO A 655 14.49 7.45 -0.36
N ASP A 656 14.94 7.72 0.86
CA ASP A 656 14.12 7.67 2.07
C ASP A 656 13.82 9.07 2.62
N LEU A 657 12.55 9.47 2.48
CA LEU A 657 11.98 10.73 2.97
C LEU A 657 12.18 10.96 4.48
N LEU A 658 12.16 9.90 5.28
CA LEU A 658 12.30 10.00 6.74
C LEU A 658 13.76 10.19 7.17
N GLU A 659 14.70 9.56 6.47
CA GLU A 659 16.13 9.74 6.72
C GLU A 659 16.57 11.15 6.32
N ASP A 660 16.09 11.66 5.18
CA ASP A 660 16.35 13.04 4.76
C ASP A 660 15.84 14.05 5.80
N LEU A 661 14.60 13.89 6.29
CA LEU A 661 14.07 14.71 7.37
C LEU A 661 14.91 14.62 8.65
N ARG A 662 15.33 13.42 9.04
CA ARG A 662 16.17 13.20 10.23
C ARG A 662 17.50 13.94 10.09
N SER A 663 18.19 13.75 8.97
CA SER A 663 19.47 14.39 8.64
C SER A 663 19.35 15.92 8.71
N GLN A 664 18.28 16.48 8.12
CA GLN A 664 18.02 17.91 8.13
C GLN A 664 17.73 18.46 9.54
N LEU A 665 17.04 17.70 10.40
CA LEU A 665 16.76 18.08 11.79
C LEU A 665 17.97 17.89 12.73
N GLU A 666 18.93 17.03 12.38
CA GLU A 666 20.16 16.81 13.15
C GLU A 666 21.23 17.88 12.88
N TYR A 667 21.28 18.39 11.65
CA TYR A 667 22.28 19.37 11.22
C TYR A 667 21.61 20.65 10.69
N PRO A 668 20.85 21.39 11.53
CA PRO A 668 20.12 22.59 11.11
C PRO A 668 21.01 23.71 10.57
N SER A 669 22.33 23.60 10.74
CA SER A 669 23.31 24.54 10.22
C SER A 669 24.66 23.85 10.10
N ARG A 670 25.07 23.41 8.90
CA ARG A 670 26.49 23.49 8.56
C ARG A 670 26.72 24.92 8.10
N PRO A 671 27.32 25.81 8.91
CA PRO A 671 27.75 27.11 8.41
C PRO A 671 28.82 26.82 7.36
N ASN A 672 28.42 26.75 6.08
CA ASN A 672 29.38 26.55 5.03
C ASN A 672 30.18 27.86 4.95
N ARG A 673 31.44 27.77 5.35
CA ARG A 673 32.37 28.89 5.49
C ARG A 673 32.46 29.58 4.12
N THR A 674 32.24 30.90 4.09
CA THR A 674 32.59 31.88 3.02
C THR A 674 31.51 32.44 2.06
N GLY A 675 30.23 32.06 2.14
CA GLY A 675 29.15 32.66 1.33
C GLY A 675 28.36 33.77 2.03
N GLN A 676 27.93 34.83 1.30
CA GLN A 676 27.09 35.93 1.81
C GLN A 676 25.58 35.61 1.81
N VAL A 677 25.14 34.52 1.16
CA VAL A 677 23.72 34.12 1.06
C VAL A 677 23.55 32.73 1.66
N GLN A 678 22.55 32.57 2.53
CA GLN A 678 22.14 31.27 3.07
C GLN A 678 20.70 31.01 2.67
N VAL A 679 20.47 29.80 2.15
CA VAL A 679 19.12 29.28 2.00
C VAL A 679 18.55 29.08 3.39
N ILE A 680 17.39 29.65 3.66
CA ILE A 680 16.72 29.46 4.95
C ILE A 680 16.49 27.95 5.09
N PRO A 681 16.85 27.31 6.22
CA PRO A 681 16.49 25.92 6.42
C PRO A 681 14.96 25.79 6.33
N TYR A 682 14.45 24.85 5.53
CA TYR A 682 13.03 24.72 5.16
C TYR A 682 12.04 24.56 6.36
N PHE A 683 12.53 24.52 7.60
CA PHE A 683 11.75 24.31 8.83
C PHE A 683 11.83 25.48 9.83
N LEU A 684 12.66 26.50 9.59
CA LEU A 684 12.91 27.54 10.58
C LEU A 684 11.92 28.71 10.45
N ASN A 685 10.79 28.63 11.17
CA ASN A 685 9.77 29.69 11.28
C ASN A 685 9.41 30.35 9.95
N TRP A 686 9.14 29.52 8.93
CA TRP A 686 9.03 29.96 7.55
C TRP A 686 7.79 30.82 7.31
N GLN A 687 6.68 30.53 7.98
CA GLN A 687 5.45 31.32 7.81
C GLN A 687 5.63 32.72 8.41
N ALA A 688 6.21 32.82 9.59
CA ALA A 688 6.58 34.09 10.21
C ALA A 688 7.62 34.83 9.35
N HIS A 689 8.61 34.12 8.80
CA HIS A 689 9.57 34.72 7.89
C HIS A 689 8.88 35.35 6.68
N ALA A 690 7.96 34.65 6.02
CA ALA A 690 7.19 35.18 4.88
C ALA A 690 6.38 36.43 5.24
N LEU A 691 5.91 36.55 6.49
CA LEU A 691 5.18 37.72 6.98
C LEU A 691 6.07 38.89 7.43
N THR A 692 7.34 38.63 7.75
CA THR A 692 8.28 39.66 8.23
C THR A 692 9.31 40.09 7.20
N CYS A 693 9.46 39.34 6.11
CA CYS A 693 10.47 39.66 5.13
C CYS A 693 10.05 40.90 4.31
N SER A 694 11.04 41.64 3.81
CA SER A 694 10.87 42.70 2.83
C SER A 694 12.07 42.74 1.90
N SER A 695 11.84 43.00 0.63
CA SER A 695 12.93 43.20 -0.34
C SER A 695 13.76 44.45 -0.06
N SER A 696 13.15 45.47 0.57
CA SER A 696 13.87 46.66 1.06
C SER A 696 14.91 46.32 2.14
N GLN A 697 14.72 45.20 2.84
CA GLN A 697 15.62 44.67 3.87
C GLN A 697 16.54 43.56 3.33
N GLY A 698 16.68 43.43 2.01
CA GLY A 698 17.60 42.47 1.39
C GLY A 698 17.12 41.02 1.41
N SER A 699 15.86 40.75 1.77
CA SER A 699 15.29 39.42 1.53
C SER A 699 15.16 39.20 0.02
N LEU A 700 15.58 38.03 -0.46
CA LEU A 700 15.48 37.73 -1.88
C LEU A 700 14.09 37.17 -2.22
N GLY A 701 13.27 36.80 -1.23
CA GLY A 701 11.94 36.21 -1.40
C GLY A 701 11.61 35.34 -0.18
N GLN A 702 10.69 34.40 -0.32
CA GLN A 702 10.44 33.41 0.76
C GLN A 702 11.53 32.34 0.84
N HIS A 703 12.21 32.06 -0.27
CA HIS A 703 13.14 30.92 -0.42
C HIS A 703 14.58 31.20 0.02
N PHE A 704 15.03 32.46 -0.02
CA PHE A 704 16.44 32.80 0.19
C PHE A 704 16.61 34.07 1.02
N ARG A 705 17.62 34.07 1.91
CA ARG A 705 17.95 35.21 2.77
C ARG A 705 19.41 35.64 2.62
N ASP A 706 19.62 36.96 2.58
CA ASP A 706 20.96 37.57 2.73
C ASP A 706 21.37 37.56 4.21
N LEU A 707 22.54 36.98 4.51
CA LEU A 707 23.04 36.77 5.87
C LEU A 707 23.74 37.98 6.50
N SER A 708 23.82 39.10 5.79
CA SER A 708 24.42 40.31 6.35
C SER A 708 23.64 40.93 7.53
N LEU A 709 22.46 40.38 7.89
CA LEU A 709 21.58 40.87 8.94
C LEU A 709 21.43 39.86 10.10
N ASN A 710 21.72 40.32 11.32
CA ASN A 710 21.81 39.57 12.59
C ASN A 710 20.51 38.89 13.11
N GLU A 711 19.46 38.72 12.32
CA GLU A 711 18.15 38.28 12.81
C GLU A 711 17.82 36.84 12.40
N SER A 712 18.52 35.82 12.92
CA SER A 712 18.25 34.42 12.54
C SER A 712 16.81 33.93 12.84
N VAL A 713 16.06 34.63 13.69
CA VAL A 713 14.67 34.33 14.05
C VAL A 713 13.77 35.52 13.71
N PRO A 714 12.68 35.33 12.93
CA PRO A 714 11.75 36.42 12.62
C PRO A 714 11.05 36.94 13.88
N SER A 715 10.84 38.25 13.96
CA SER A 715 10.13 38.88 15.08
C SER A 715 8.65 38.46 15.06
N LEU A 716 8.18 37.83 16.14
CA LEU A 716 6.77 37.47 16.32
C LEU A 716 5.88 38.71 16.24
N ASP A 717 6.26 39.80 16.92
CA ASP A 717 5.46 41.04 16.95
C ASP A 717 5.30 41.63 15.55
N ALA A 718 6.36 41.62 14.73
CA ALA A 718 6.29 42.06 13.35
C ALA A 718 5.39 41.14 12.50
N ALA A 719 5.53 39.80 12.67
CA ALA A 719 4.69 38.84 11.97
C ALA A 719 3.20 39.02 12.31
N LEU A 720 2.87 39.25 13.59
CA LEU A 720 1.51 39.50 14.06
C LEU A 720 0.97 40.84 13.56
N ALA A 721 1.81 41.90 13.54
CA ALA A 721 1.43 43.19 12.96
C ALA A 721 1.11 43.06 11.46
N THR A 722 1.90 42.28 10.72
CA THR A 722 1.61 41.99 9.30
C THR A 722 0.36 41.14 9.13
N LEU A 723 0.16 40.11 9.97
CA LEU A 723 -1.04 39.27 9.95
C LEU A 723 -2.33 40.12 10.10
N GLN A 724 -2.32 41.11 10.99
CA GLN A 724 -3.45 42.00 11.24
C GLN A 724 -3.77 42.94 10.06
N ARG A 725 -2.82 43.17 9.14
CA ARG A 725 -3.05 43.97 7.93
C ARG A 725 -3.84 43.23 6.87
N PHE A 726 -3.96 41.91 6.96
CA PHE A 726 -4.78 41.11 6.05
C PHE A 726 -6.26 41.16 6.46
N GLU A 727 -7.13 41.51 5.51
CA GLU A 727 -8.57 41.51 5.73
C GLU A 727 -9.17 40.10 5.73
N TRP A 728 -8.53 39.13 5.06
CA TRP A 728 -8.85 37.71 5.13
C TRP A 728 -7.63 36.87 5.54
N VAL A 729 -7.81 35.98 6.51
CA VAL A 729 -6.78 35.03 6.95
C VAL A 729 -7.44 33.67 7.03
N GLY A 730 -7.04 32.76 6.13
CA GLY A 730 -7.49 31.37 6.13
C GLY A 730 -6.50 30.44 6.83
N LEU A 731 -6.96 29.23 7.17
CA LEU A 731 -6.13 28.13 7.63
C LEU A 731 -6.41 26.86 6.84
N THR A 732 -5.37 26.16 6.38
CA THR A 732 -5.55 24.87 5.69
C THR A 732 -6.09 23.76 6.58
N ASP A 733 -5.83 23.82 7.89
CA ASP A 733 -6.40 22.91 8.89
C ASP A 733 -7.92 23.05 9.00
N LEU A 734 -8.47 24.21 8.59
CA LEU A 734 -9.89 24.53 8.50
C LEU A 734 -10.22 25.11 7.11
N PHE A 735 -9.72 24.46 6.05
CA PHE A 735 -9.77 24.99 4.68
C PHE A 735 -11.20 25.36 4.27
N GLU A 736 -12.14 24.45 4.48
CA GLU A 736 -13.51 24.64 4.05
C GLU A 736 -14.18 25.83 4.78
N HIS A 737 -13.90 25.98 6.08
CA HIS A 737 -14.40 27.10 6.89
C HIS A 737 -13.76 28.42 6.44
N SER A 738 -12.47 28.37 6.08
CA SER A 738 -11.74 29.53 5.55
C SER A 738 -12.34 30.02 4.22
N ILE A 739 -12.77 29.09 3.36
CA ILE A 739 -13.47 29.41 2.11
C ILE A 739 -14.87 30.00 2.36
N CYS A 740 -15.63 29.47 3.33
CA CYS A 740 -16.91 30.06 3.69
C CYS A 740 -16.77 31.48 4.23
N LEU A 741 -15.76 31.74 5.08
CA LEU A 741 -15.43 33.09 5.51
C LEU A 741 -15.08 33.98 4.31
N LEU A 742 -14.28 33.48 3.36
CA LEU A 742 -13.91 34.22 2.15
C LEU A 742 -15.14 34.61 1.33
N HIS A 743 -16.07 33.69 1.10
CA HIS A 743 -17.31 33.97 0.37
C HIS A 743 -18.16 35.03 1.08
N PHE A 744 -18.29 34.94 2.40
CA PHE A 744 -19.03 35.95 3.16
C PHE A 744 -18.38 37.33 3.04
N GLN A 745 -17.06 37.41 3.21
CA GLN A 745 -16.34 38.68 3.07
C GLN A 745 -16.39 39.23 1.65
N ALA A 746 -16.40 38.38 0.62
CA ALA A 746 -16.48 38.84 -0.77
C ALA A 746 -17.89 39.25 -1.22
N ASN A 747 -18.94 38.59 -0.69
CA ASN A 747 -20.29 38.68 -1.24
C ASN A 747 -21.35 39.17 -0.24
N GLY A 748 -21.01 39.31 1.04
CA GLY A 748 -21.97 39.61 2.12
C GLY A 748 -22.99 38.52 2.38
N SER A 749 -22.82 37.33 1.78
CA SER A 749 -23.73 36.19 1.88
C SER A 749 -22.93 34.89 1.90
N LEU A 750 -23.49 33.88 2.57
CA LEU A 750 -22.92 32.53 2.62
C LEU A 750 -23.62 31.63 1.59
N PRO A 751 -22.86 30.80 0.86
CA PRO A 751 -23.43 29.66 0.15
C PRO A 751 -24.21 28.75 1.12
N ALA A 752 -25.33 28.16 0.66
CA ALA A 752 -26.11 27.25 1.50
C ALA A 752 -25.29 26.05 2.02
N SER A 753 -24.28 25.62 1.26
CA SER A 753 -23.35 24.57 1.66
C SER A 753 -22.48 24.93 2.86
N CYS A 754 -22.41 26.22 3.24
CA CYS A 754 -21.67 26.69 4.42
C CYS A 754 -22.48 26.58 5.72
N ASP A 755 -23.81 26.40 5.66
CA ASP A 755 -24.61 26.25 6.87
C ASP A 755 -24.70 24.78 7.30
N CYS A 756 -23.97 24.47 8.37
CA CYS A 756 -23.89 23.12 8.92
C CYS A 756 -25.12 22.69 9.72
N SER A 757 -26.17 23.51 9.78
CA SER A 757 -27.50 23.07 10.22
C SER A 757 -28.12 22.05 9.25
N SER A 758 -27.76 22.12 7.96
CA SER A 758 -28.44 21.41 6.88
C SER A 758 -27.63 20.26 6.28
N SER A 759 -26.31 20.31 6.32
CA SER A 759 -25.42 19.29 5.75
C SER A 759 -23.98 19.42 6.26
N SER A 760 -23.13 18.41 6.01
CA SER A 760 -21.69 18.51 6.27
C SER A 760 -21.02 19.42 5.23
N LEU A 761 -20.18 20.33 5.70
CA LEU A 761 -19.33 21.20 4.88
C LEU A 761 -18.42 20.36 3.95
N LYS A 762 -18.76 20.24 2.66
CA LYS A 762 -17.94 19.53 1.66
C LYS A 762 -17.64 20.46 0.49
N LEU A 763 -16.43 21.03 0.48
CA LEU A 763 -15.92 21.77 -0.67
C LEU A 763 -14.95 20.87 -1.45
N PRO A 764 -14.91 20.95 -2.80
CA PRO A 764 -13.97 20.17 -3.58
C PRO A 764 -12.54 20.56 -3.19
N LYS A 765 -11.79 19.57 -2.69
CA LYS A 765 -10.38 19.72 -2.32
C LYS A 765 -9.51 19.14 -3.42
N TYR A 766 -8.59 19.94 -3.95
CA TYR A 766 -7.60 19.46 -4.90
C TYR A 766 -6.39 18.94 -4.15
N THR A 767 -6.16 17.63 -4.25
CA THR A 767 -4.96 16.98 -3.74
C THR A 767 -4.12 16.50 -4.91
N HIS A 768 -2.80 16.76 -4.91
CA HIS A 768 -1.89 16.37 -5.99
C HIS A 768 -1.57 14.86 -6.03
N GLY A 769 -2.39 14.01 -5.40
CA GLY A 769 -2.17 12.55 -5.32
C GLY A 769 -0.92 12.12 -4.53
N ASN A 770 -0.08 13.06 -4.09
CA ASN A 770 1.11 12.77 -3.32
C ASN A 770 0.74 12.41 -1.88
N LYS A 771 1.34 11.34 -1.36
CA LYS A 771 1.22 10.92 0.04
C LYS A 771 1.77 12.04 0.93
N ALA A 772 0.89 12.70 1.67
CA ALA A 772 1.31 13.63 2.71
C ALA A 772 1.93 12.83 3.85
N LEU A 773 3.13 13.21 4.29
CA LEU A 773 3.68 12.66 5.53
C LEU A 773 2.79 13.09 6.70
N SER A 774 2.37 12.14 7.55
CA SER A 774 1.63 12.44 8.78
C SER A 774 2.61 12.63 9.95
N PRO A 775 2.37 13.59 10.87
CA PRO A 775 3.13 13.67 12.13
C PRO A 775 3.10 12.35 12.92
N ASP A 776 2.06 11.53 12.78
CA ASP A 776 1.90 10.26 13.50
C ASP A 776 2.93 9.19 13.07
N HIS A 777 3.57 9.37 11.92
CA HIS A 777 4.63 8.47 11.44
C HIS A 777 6.03 8.87 11.93
N LEU A 778 6.15 10.02 12.61
CA LEU A 778 7.43 10.52 13.08
C LEU A 778 7.73 10.07 14.51
N GLN A 779 9.02 9.85 14.78
CA GLN A 779 9.48 9.61 16.13
C GLN A 779 9.28 10.87 17.01
N PRO A 780 9.00 10.70 18.32
CA PRO A 780 8.74 11.82 19.22
C PRO A 780 9.86 12.87 19.26
N ASP A 781 11.13 12.45 19.12
CA ASP A 781 12.29 13.35 19.10
C ASP A 781 12.34 14.22 17.84
N MET A 782 11.99 13.66 16.67
CA MET A 782 11.87 14.41 15.42
C MET A 782 10.76 15.46 15.52
N LEU A 783 9.61 15.10 16.10
CA LEU A 783 8.50 16.03 16.34
C LEU A 783 8.91 17.18 17.27
N ALA A 784 9.63 16.87 18.36
CA ALA A 784 10.12 17.89 19.28
C ALA A 784 11.11 18.87 18.61
N ARG A 785 11.95 18.38 17.69
CA ARG A 785 12.85 19.22 16.89
C ARG A 785 12.09 20.13 15.92
N ILE A 786 11.08 19.59 15.22
CA ILE A 786 10.20 20.39 14.35
C ILE A 786 9.53 21.50 15.14
N ASP A 787 9.00 21.19 16.33
CA ASP A 787 8.37 22.18 17.20
C ASP A 787 9.35 23.28 17.63
N ALA A 788 10.59 22.91 17.96
CA ALA A 788 11.63 23.88 18.32
C ALA A 788 11.99 24.82 17.15
N PHE A 789 12.10 24.29 15.93
CA PHE A 789 12.39 25.11 14.74
C PHE A 789 11.22 26.00 14.32
N THR A 790 9.99 25.64 14.70
CA THR A 790 8.77 26.33 14.31
C THR A 790 8.08 27.07 15.46
N ALA A 791 8.82 27.40 16.53
CA ALA A 791 8.26 28.00 17.74
C ALA A 791 7.55 29.37 17.52
N VAL A 792 8.03 30.19 16.58
CA VAL A 792 7.39 31.47 16.20
C VAL A 792 6.18 31.20 15.32
N ASP A 793 6.30 30.29 14.34
CA ASP A 793 5.18 29.86 13.49
C ASP A 793 4.03 29.28 14.31
N ALA A 794 4.33 28.57 15.40
CA ALA A 794 3.33 28.03 16.31
C ALA A 794 2.50 29.13 16.98
N GLN A 795 3.16 30.18 17.48
CA GLN A 795 2.48 31.32 18.09
C GLN A 795 1.70 32.15 17.05
N LEU A 796 2.30 32.39 15.88
CA LEU A 796 1.64 33.03 14.75
C LEU A 796 0.38 32.27 14.31
N PHE A 797 0.47 30.94 14.19
CA PHE A 797 -0.66 30.09 13.84
C PHE A 797 -1.75 30.12 14.91
N ALA A 798 -1.38 30.15 16.19
CA ALA A 798 -2.34 30.26 17.28
C ALA A 798 -3.18 31.56 17.16
N GLU A 799 -2.53 32.69 16.90
CA GLU A 799 -3.22 33.97 16.67
C GLU A 799 -4.08 33.95 15.40
N ALA A 800 -3.58 33.38 14.31
CA ALA A 800 -4.36 33.22 13.08
C ALA A 800 -5.61 32.34 13.29
N LEU A 801 -5.52 31.29 14.11
CA LEU A 801 -6.66 30.44 14.45
C LEU A 801 -7.67 31.18 15.32
N ARG A 802 -7.23 31.94 16.32
CA ARG A 802 -8.11 32.80 17.13
C ARG A 802 -8.85 33.82 16.27
N LEU A 803 -8.13 34.48 15.36
CA LEU A 803 -8.67 35.44 14.39
C LEU A 803 -9.72 34.79 13.49
N LEU A 804 -9.42 33.63 12.89
CA LEU A 804 -10.35 32.90 12.03
C LEU A 804 -11.63 32.51 12.79
N LEU A 805 -11.49 31.88 13.96
CA LEU A 805 -12.64 31.42 14.75
C LEU A 805 -13.50 32.59 15.25
N GLY A 806 -12.89 33.69 15.69
CA GLY A 806 -13.61 34.90 16.09
C GLY A 806 -14.38 35.53 14.93
N ARG A 807 -13.81 35.53 13.72
CA ARG A 807 -14.50 36.01 12.51
C ARG A 807 -15.64 35.07 12.09
N LEU A 808 -15.44 33.76 12.13
CA LEU A 808 -16.50 32.78 11.86
C LEU A 808 -17.68 32.96 12.82
N ARG A 809 -17.40 33.11 14.12
CA ARG A 809 -18.41 33.41 15.14
C ARG A 809 -19.23 34.65 14.80
N HIS A 810 -18.56 35.74 14.42
CA HIS A 810 -19.24 36.97 14.03
C HIS A 810 -20.14 36.78 12.80
N VAL A 811 -19.71 35.97 11.83
CA VAL A 811 -20.53 35.60 10.68
C VAL A 811 -21.75 34.77 11.10
N GLU A 812 -21.61 33.81 12.02
CA GLU A 812 -22.76 33.08 12.59
C GLU A 812 -23.75 34.04 13.27
N GLU A 813 -23.26 35.00 14.05
CA GLU A 813 -24.08 35.99 14.76
C GLU A 813 -24.89 36.88 13.79
N ILE A 814 -24.32 37.23 12.63
CA ILE A 814 -25.01 38.06 11.62
C ILE A 814 -25.96 37.23 10.75
N THR A 815 -25.57 36.01 10.37
CA THR A 815 -26.28 35.23 9.35
C THR A 815 -27.23 34.19 9.92
N GLY A 816 -27.05 33.79 11.17
CA GLY A 816 -27.73 32.64 11.79
C GLY A 816 -27.21 31.27 11.33
N ALA A 817 -26.22 31.21 10.42
CA ALA A 817 -25.62 29.95 9.98
C ALA A 817 -24.77 29.33 11.09
N SER A 818 -24.65 28.00 11.11
CA SER A 818 -23.90 27.25 12.13
C SER A 818 -22.50 26.81 11.68
N LEU A 819 -21.62 27.74 11.30
CA LEU A 819 -20.25 27.48 10.85
C LEU A 819 -19.34 26.76 11.87
N LEU A 820 -19.38 27.12 13.15
CA LEU A 820 -18.50 26.56 14.19
C LEU A 820 -18.90 25.14 14.59
N ARG A 821 -20.16 24.78 14.39
CA ARG A 821 -20.72 23.48 14.78
C ARG A 821 -20.10 22.31 14.02
N CYS A 822 -19.70 22.50 12.77
CA CYS A 822 -19.12 21.46 11.92
C CYS A 822 -17.58 21.46 11.90
N ILE A 823 -16.93 22.31 12.70
CA ILE A 823 -15.50 22.20 12.90
C ILE A 823 -15.22 20.82 13.52
N PRO A 824 -14.29 20.03 12.95
CA PRO A 824 -13.90 18.76 13.55
C PRO A 824 -12.98 19.01 14.75
N TRP A 825 -13.54 19.54 15.85
CA TRP A 825 -12.80 20.06 17.01
C TRP A 825 -11.77 19.09 17.57
N ARG A 826 -12.14 17.82 17.74
CA ARG A 826 -11.22 16.76 18.19
C ARG A 826 -10.03 16.57 17.23
N ARG A 827 -10.27 16.64 15.92
CA ARG A 827 -9.21 16.54 14.89
C ARG A 827 -8.31 17.78 14.92
N LEU A 828 -8.90 18.97 15.00
CA LEU A 828 -8.17 20.22 15.12
C LEU A 828 -7.28 20.22 16.36
N TRP A 829 -7.83 19.83 17.52
CA TRP A 829 -7.09 19.70 18.78
C TRP A 829 -5.96 18.70 18.69
N ARG A 830 -6.18 17.46 18.22
CA ARG A 830 -5.10 16.47 18.07
C ARG A 830 -3.94 17.00 17.23
N ARG A 831 -4.27 17.71 16.15
CA ARG A 831 -3.30 18.30 15.22
C ARG A 831 -2.63 19.57 15.73
N THR A 832 -3.10 20.18 16.80
CA THR A 832 -2.60 21.49 17.26
C THR A 832 -2.35 21.55 18.77
N ARG A 833 -2.56 20.48 19.53
CA ARG A 833 -2.32 20.42 20.99
C ARG A 833 -0.85 20.65 21.38
N TYR A 834 0.07 20.47 20.43
CA TYR A 834 1.49 20.78 20.63
C TYR A 834 1.79 22.28 20.56
N VAL A 835 0.86 23.10 20.03
CA VAL A 835 1.06 24.55 19.86
C VAL A 835 0.99 25.21 21.24
N PRO A 836 2.10 25.82 21.73
CA PRO A 836 2.15 26.38 23.07
C PRO A 836 1.09 27.45 23.28
N GLY A 837 0.34 27.33 24.37
CA GLY A 837 -0.63 28.35 24.77
C GLY A 837 -1.88 28.45 23.88
N LEU A 838 -2.13 27.51 22.96
CA LEU A 838 -3.35 27.52 22.14
C LEU A 838 -4.58 27.00 22.93
N TRP A 839 -4.43 25.86 23.59
CA TRP A 839 -5.49 25.16 24.32
C TRP A 839 -5.36 25.35 25.84
N LEU A 840 -6.49 25.40 26.57
CA LEU A 840 -6.50 25.50 28.04
C LEU A 840 -5.89 24.25 28.67
N ASP A 841 -6.35 23.09 28.20
CA ASP A 841 -5.85 21.78 28.57
C ASP A 841 -5.20 21.10 27.34
N SER A 842 -4.01 20.52 27.52
CA SER A 842 -3.34 19.73 26.49
C SER A 842 -3.93 18.34 26.31
N ASP A 843 -4.78 17.89 27.25
CA ASP A 843 -5.37 16.55 27.30
C ASP A 843 -6.84 16.51 26.84
N SER A 844 -7.51 17.66 26.73
CA SER A 844 -8.88 17.78 26.25
C SER A 844 -9.13 19.05 25.42
N TYR A 845 -9.99 18.94 24.40
CA TYR A 845 -10.46 20.11 23.65
C TYR A 845 -11.68 20.79 24.30
N GLU A 846 -12.32 20.13 25.27
CA GLU A 846 -13.61 20.58 25.83
C GLU A 846 -13.48 21.88 26.62
N ASP A 847 -12.34 22.09 27.30
CA ASP A 847 -12.10 23.31 28.07
C ASP A 847 -11.93 24.53 27.17
N GLY A 848 -11.46 24.33 25.94
CA GLY A 848 -11.37 25.33 24.90
C GLY A 848 -10.03 26.06 24.79
N PHE A 849 -10.07 27.26 24.23
CA PHE A 849 -8.89 28.05 23.91
C PHE A 849 -8.41 28.87 25.10
N ARG A 850 -7.08 28.99 25.26
CA ARG A 850 -6.50 30.05 26.10
C ARG A 850 -6.70 31.36 25.35
N MET A 851 -7.38 32.31 26.00
CA MET A 851 -7.60 33.65 25.45
C MET A 851 -6.44 34.57 25.74
#